data_AF-A0A838Q704-F1
#
_entry.id   AF-A0A838Q704-F1
#
_cell.length_a   1.000
_cell.length_b   1.000
_cell.length_c   1.000
_cell.angle_alpha   90.00
_cell.angle_beta   90.00
_cell.angle_gamma   90.00
#
_symmetry.space_group_name_H-M   'P 1'
#
loop_
_entity.id
_entity.type
_entity.pdbx_description
1 polymer ?
#
loop_
_entity_poly.entity_id
_entity_poly.type
_entity_poly.pdbx_seq_one_letter_code
_entity_poly.pdbx_strand_id
1 'polypeptide(L)'
;HALTNARLVPAPGKLIGKGTVLIRNGLIVEAGPAVKVPADARVWDLTGKTIYAGFIDAYSRVGLPETLQPEPLRRETEGDDPDAKPKEVPREAVKGTHAWNPKVTPERRAADYLKLDKKAAGKLRELGFTSALVVPGRGIFRGSSALINLQETDANTLIVAPTVAQHIAFDFERGQDSHYPVSLMGCIALVRQTLLDAGWYAAAQEAYRKSPATMERPEANASLSALGDQAQRRQPLVFESEDELDSLRALRIADELKVKPLLLGSGYDYRVRNALDKTPTILALDFPSVPEVEKPEQALEYQLDELQHWDRAPSNPALLAAAGIPIAFTAEKLEKPEKEFWSRLRLAVRRGLSKDAALAALTTTPAEMFGVTDRLGTIAPGQIANLVIASGDLFTAEDAKILTTWVDGRWYDNETANQRDPRGTWEVTLEGRTLPLKIEGELDKLEAKLGEEKAVFATKEDAVLLVAPAKLLEKGEGAVRLSGRMSGDTMAGNGDTPPGVRIAWSAKRTAPYTPPPKKPDEKPSPVDTAADFPETFPAGAFGRTAPPEQFPVILIQGATVWTAGPQGTLENADVLVSGGKITAVGPGLKAPGGAATIDGKGMHVTPGIVDCHSHTAISKGVNEGSHAVTAEVRIGDVIDATDIDVYRQLAGGVTSANLLHGSANPIGGQNQVVKFRWGALPEEYKFAEAMPGVKFALGENVKQSNWGVDLRRAIRRRAWAWRS
;
A
#
# COMPACT_ATOMS: atom_id res chain seq x y z
N HIS A 1 -29.40 11.63 -18.91
CA HIS A 1 -28.32 11.71 -19.91
C HIS A 1 -28.23 10.39 -20.67
N ALA A 2 -27.89 10.40 -21.95
CA ALA A 2 -27.59 9.20 -22.74
C ALA A 2 -26.18 9.33 -23.33
N LEU A 3 -25.27 8.46 -22.89
CA LEU A 3 -23.90 8.35 -23.41
C LEU A 3 -23.92 7.32 -24.53
N THR A 4 -23.68 7.72 -25.78
CA THR A 4 -23.94 6.88 -26.96
C THR A 4 -22.67 6.63 -27.78
N ASN A 5 -22.65 5.54 -28.56
CA ASN A 5 -21.59 5.19 -29.52
C ASN A 5 -20.19 4.95 -28.95
N ALA A 6 -20.06 4.75 -27.62
CA ALA A 6 -18.78 4.47 -27.00
C ALA A 6 -18.42 2.98 -27.06
N ARG A 7 -17.12 2.68 -26.94
CA ARG A 7 -16.66 1.38 -26.50
C ARG A 7 -16.98 1.23 -25.01
N LEU A 8 -17.85 0.31 -24.65
CA LEU A 8 -18.35 0.17 -23.29
C LEU A 8 -17.71 -1.05 -22.61
N VAL A 9 -17.08 -0.84 -21.45
CA VAL A 9 -16.46 -1.89 -20.63
C VAL A 9 -17.26 -2.01 -19.33
N PRO A 10 -18.35 -2.82 -19.32
CA PRO A 10 -19.28 -2.84 -18.19
C PRO A 10 -18.74 -3.55 -16.94
N ALA A 11 -17.76 -4.45 -17.11
CA ALA A 11 -17.04 -5.14 -16.06
C ALA A 11 -15.71 -5.68 -16.63
N PRO A 12 -14.73 -6.06 -15.79
CA PRO A 12 -13.54 -6.78 -16.23
C PRO A 12 -13.86 -7.95 -17.17
N GLY A 13 -13.11 -8.08 -18.27
CA GLY A 13 -13.30 -9.13 -19.28
C GLY A 13 -14.53 -8.96 -20.19
N LYS A 14 -15.36 -7.92 -19.99
CA LYS A 14 -16.54 -7.65 -20.85
C LYS A 14 -16.32 -6.43 -21.73
N LEU A 15 -16.65 -6.55 -23.01
CA LEU A 15 -16.51 -5.47 -23.97
C LEU A 15 -17.74 -5.40 -24.90
N ILE A 16 -18.32 -4.21 -25.01
CA ILE A 16 -19.36 -3.88 -25.98
C ILE A 16 -18.77 -2.82 -26.92
N GLY A 17 -18.50 -3.21 -28.17
CA GLY A 17 -17.78 -2.35 -29.12
C GLY A 17 -18.48 -1.02 -29.44
N LYS A 18 -19.82 -1.02 -29.43
CA LYS A 18 -20.67 0.17 -29.60
C LYS A 18 -21.82 0.08 -28.61
N GLY A 19 -21.69 0.74 -27.47
CA GLY A 19 -22.63 0.73 -26.37
C GLY A 19 -23.23 2.09 -26.07
N THR A 20 -24.38 2.06 -25.39
CA THR A 20 -25.06 3.22 -24.85
C THR A 20 -25.30 3.00 -23.36
N VAL A 21 -25.12 4.06 -22.55
CA VAL A 21 -25.45 4.10 -21.12
C VAL A 21 -26.48 5.19 -20.87
N LEU A 22 -27.62 4.81 -20.30
CA LEU A 22 -28.71 5.72 -19.92
C LEU A 22 -28.62 6.02 -18.43
N ILE A 23 -28.54 7.30 -18.09
CA ILE A 23 -28.44 7.81 -16.72
C ILE A 23 -29.67 8.65 -16.39
N ARG A 24 -30.31 8.37 -15.25
CA ARG A 24 -31.44 9.15 -14.72
C ARG A 24 -31.33 9.23 -13.21
N ASN A 25 -31.47 10.43 -12.66
CA ASN A 25 -31.44 10.68 -11.20
C ASN A 25 -30.21 10.09 -10.50
N GLY A 26 -29.03 10.25 -11.10
CA GLY A 26 -27.78 9.73 -10.54
C GLY A 26 -27.55 8.22 -10.72
N LEU A 27 -28.53 7.48 -11.27
CA LEU A 27 -28.44 6.03 -11.45
C LEU A 27 -28.32 5.63 -12.92
N ILE A 28 -27.67 4.50 -13.16
CA ILE A 28 -27.67 3.80 -14.44
C ILE A 28 -29.02 3.08 -14.56
N VAL A 29 -29.80 3.45 -15.58
CA VAL A 29 -31.10 2.82 -15.87
C VAL A 29 -30.93 1.62 -16.79
N GLU A 30 -30.08 1.78 -17.80
CA GLU A 30 -29.84 0.77 -18.83
C GLU A 30 -28.45 0.96 -19.44
N ALA A 31 -27.76 -0.13 -19.75
CA ALA A 31 -26.47 -0.10 -20.42
C ALA A 31 -26.35 -1.30 -21.37
N GLY A 32 -25.98 -1.06 -22.64
CA GLY A 32 -25.94 -2.13 -23.63
C GLY A 32 -25.77 -1.65 -25.08
N PRO A 33 -25.70 -2.57 -26.05
CA PRO A 33 -25.53 -2.24 -27.47
C PRO A 33 -26.79 -1.64 -28.14
N ALA A 34 -27.97 -1.84 -27.57
CA ALA A 34 -29.26 -1.50 -28.18
C ALA A 34 -30.20 -0.75 -27.22
N VAL A 35 -29.66 0.18 -26.42
CA VAL A 35 -30.45 0.99 -25.47
C VAL A 35 -31.28 2.03 -26.23
N LYS A 36 -32.59 2.05 -26.00
CA LYS A 36 -33.48 3.06 -26.59
C LYS A 36 -33.30 4.39 -25.87
N VAL A 37 -32.82 5.39 -26.59
CA VAL A 37 -32.61 6.74 -26.03
C VAL A 37 -33.96 7.47 -25.88
N PRO A 38 -34.36 7.86 -24.66
CA PRO A 38 -35.57 8.66 -24.44
C PRO A 38 -35.46 10.04 -25.08
N ALA A 39 -36.59 10.59 -25.54
CA ALA A 39 -36.62 11.90 -26.22
C ALA A 39 -36.20 13.08 -25.32
N ASP A 40 -36.38 12.95 -24.01
CA ASP A 40 -36.00 13.92 -22.99
C ASP A 40 -34.53 13.80 -22.54
N ALA A 41 -33.78 12.80 -23.04
CA ALA A 41 -32.40 12.60 -22.64
C ALA A 41 -31.46 13.55 -23.37
N ARG A 42 -30.63 14.29 -22.63
CA ARG A 42 -29.43 14.93 -23.19
C ARG A 42 -28.48 13.86 -23.72
N VAL A 43 -28.24 13.86 -25.03
CA VAL A 43 -27.39 12.91 -25.74
C VAL A 43 -25.94 13.41 -25.77
N TRP A 44 -25.02 12.51 -25.47
CA TRP A 44 -23.59 12.69 -25.59
C TRP A 44 -23.06 11.65 -26.59
N ASP A 45 -22.55 12.11 -27.72
CA ASP A 45 -21.89 11.23 -28.69
C ASP A 45 -20.44 11.02 -28.27
N LEU A 46 -20.12 9.78 -27.93
CA LEU A 46 -18.81 9.35 -27.44
C LEU A 46 -18.13 8.42 -28.46
N THR A 47 -18.41 8.62 -29.75
CA THR A 47 -17.75 7.90 -30.84
C THR A 47 -16.22 7.95 -30.68
N GLY A 48 -15.60 6.77 -30.71
CA GLY A 48 -14.15 6.61 -30.55
C GLY A 48 -13.65 6.75 -29.11
N LYS A 49 -14.53 6.89 -28.10
CA LYS A 49 -14.17 6.93 -26.68
C LYS A 49 -14.48 5.61 -25.99
N THR A 50 -13.89 5.40 -24.82
CA THR A 50 -14.15 4.23 -23.97
C THR A 50 -14.81 4.63 -22.67
N ILE A 51 -15.84 3.90 -22.23
CA ILE A 51 -16.49 4.07 -20.93
C ILE A 51 -16.13 2.90 -20.02
N TYR A 52 -15.63 3.20 -18.83
CA TYR A 52 -15.42 2.27 -17.72
C TYR A 52 -16.34 2.63 -16.54
N ALA A 53 -16.58 1.67 -15.65
CA ALA A 53 -17.14 1.98 -14.33
C ALA A 53 -16.20 2.94 -13.58
N GLY A 54 -16.77 3.78 -12.73
CA GLY A 54 -16.02 4.72 -11.89
C GLY A 54 -15.02 4.01 -10.99
N PHE A 55 -13.79 4.52 -10.92
CA PHE A 55 -12.76 3.88 -10.10
C PHE A 55 -12.94 4.21 -8.62
N ILE A 56 -12.55 3.27 -7.75
CA ILE A 56 -12.62 3.38 -6.30
C ILE A 56 -11.20 3.43 -5.76
N ASP A 57 -10.81 4.54 -5.14
CA ASP A 57 -9.56 4.64 -4.38
C ASP A 57 -9.75 3.85 -3.07
N ALA A 58 -9.06 2.71 -2.96
CA ALA A 58 -9.33 1.74 -1.91
C ALA A 58 -8.83 2.17 -0.52
N TYR A 59 -7.97 3.17 -0.43
CA TYR A 59 -7.48 3.72 0.83
C TYR A 59 -7.08 5.17 0.60
N SER A 60 -7.69 6.12 1.29
CA SER A 60 -7.43 7.54 1.07
C SER A 60 -7.57 8.31 2.37
N ARG A 61 -6.87 9.43 2.48
CA ARG A 61 -7.03 10.38 3.60
C ARG A 61 -7.66 11.70 3.18
N VAL A 62 -8.21 11.72 1.97
CA VAL A 62 -8.81 12.91 1.37
C VAL A 62 -9.99 13.42 2.21
N GLY A 63 -10.04 14.74 2.41
CA GLY A 63 -11.13 15.39 3.15
C GLY A 63 -11.09 15.19 4.67
N LEU A 64 -10.04 14.61 5.25
CA LEU A 64 -9.85 14.55 6.70
C LEU A 64 -8.97 15.70 7.22
N PRO A 65 -9.23 16.22 8.43
CA PRO A 65 -8.41 17.28 9.05
C PRO A 65 -7.00 16.78 9.40
N GLU A 66 -6.05 17.72 9.57
CA GLU A 66 -4.64 17.44 9.93
C GLU A 66 -4.51 16.58 11.21
N THR A 67 -5.44 16.74 12.17
CA THR A 67 -5.49 15.94 13.41
C THR A 67 -5.76 14.45 13.17
N LEU A 68 -6.25 14.07 11.99
CA LEU A 68 -6.50 12.67 11.59
C LEU A 68 -5.57 12.21 10.48
N GLN A 69 -4.61 13.03 10.04
CA GLN A 69 -3.55 12.60 9.15
C GLN A 69 -2.47 11.85 9.94
N PRO A 70 -1.66 10.96 9.32
CA PRO A 70 -0.56 10.29 10.01
C PRO A 70 0.34 11.27 10.75
N GLU A 71 0.94 10.83 11.85
CA GLU A 71 2.02 11.61 12.44
C GLU A 71 3.17 11.73 11.41
N PRO A 72 3.74 12.92 11.19
CA PRO A 72 4.89 13.06 10.32
C PRO A 72 6.00 12.13 10.84
N LEU A 73 6.49 11.23 9.98
CA LEU A 73 7.67 10.43 10.30
C LEU A 73 8.83 11.38 10.61
N ARG A 74 9.64 11.05 11.62
CA ARG A 74 10.99 11.61 11.75
C ARG A 74 11.69 11.31 10.43
N ARG A 75 11.98 12.33 9.61
CA ARG A 75 12.91 12.13 8.50
C ARG A 75 14.27 11.89 9.14
N GLU A 76 14.78 10.68 9.04
CA GLU A 76 16.22 10.43 9.14
C GLU A 76 16.87 10.98 7.85
N THR A 77 16.75 12.28 7.60
CA THR A 77 17.55 12.94 6.57
C THR A 77 18.85 13.37 7.20
N GLU A 78 19.96 12.86 6.66
CA GLU A 78 21.31 13.37 6.94
C GLU A 78 21.31 14.91 6.83
N GLY A 79 21.54 15.58 7.96
CA GLY A 79 21.79 17.02 8.00
C GLY A 79 20.82 17.87 8.80
N ASP A 80 19.72 17.34 9.34
CA ASP A 80 18.83 18.11 10.22
C ASP A 80 19.30 18.08 11.68
N ASP A 81 19.18 19.25 12.34
CA ASP A 81 19.51 19.49 13.74
C ASP A 81 18.94 18.37 14.64
N PRO A 82 19.78 17.60 15.36
CA PRO A 82 19.33 16.53 16.25
C PRO A 82 18.40 17.03 17.38
N ASP A 83 18.36 18.34 17.62
CA ASP A 83 17.47 19.00 18.59
C ASP A 83 16.17 19.57 17.98
N ALA A 84 15.95 19.45 16.67
CA ALA A 84 14.73 19.92 16.03
C ALA A 84 13.50 19.15 16.54
N LYS A 85 12.66 19.82 17.32
CA LYS A 85 11.39 19.26 17.77
C LYS A 85 10.45 19.09 16.57
N PRO A 86 9.80 17.92 16.41
CA PRO A 86 8.78 17.75 15.39
C PRO A 86 7.72 18.85 15.51
N LYS A 87 7.10 19.23 14.39
CA LYS A 87 5.86 20.01 14.45
C LYS A 87 4.82 19.15 15.18
N GLU A 88 4.65 19.39 16.47
CA GLU A 88 3.64 18.70 17.27
C GLU A 88 2.27 19.03 16.70
N VAL A 89 1.63 18.02 16.08
CA VAL A 89 0.22 18.12 15.75
C VAL A 89 -0.54 17.85 17.05
N PRO A 90 -1.37 18.78 17.55
CA PRO A 90 -2.07 18.60 18.81
C PRO A 90 -2.90 17.31 18.79
N ARG A 91 -2.66 16.43 19.77
CA ARG A 91 -3.50 15.24 19.97
C ARG A 91 -4.84 15.69 20.53
N GLU A 92 -5.93 15.15 20.00
CA GLU A 92 -7.26 15.38 20.57
C GLU A 92 -7.27 14.85 22.02
N ALA A 93 -7.66 15.71 22.97
CA ALA A 93 -7.76 15.31 24.36
C ALA A 93 -8.95 14.35 24.54
N VAL A 94 -8.64 13.09 24.85
CA VAL A 94 -9.66 12.07 25.12
C VAL A 94 -10.39 12.42 26.42
N LYS A 95 -11.69 12.69 26.36
CA LYS A 95 -12.56 12.99 27.52
C LYS A 95 -13.75 12.04 27.52
N GLY A 96 -14.06 11.40 28.65
CA GLY A 96 -15.27 10.57 28.79
C GLY A 96 -14.98 9.07 28.89
N THR A 97 -15.80 8.25 28.25
CA THR A 97 -15.89 6.79 28.41
C THR A 97 -14.99 6.01 27.44
N HIS A 98 -13.82 6.54 27.11
CA HIS A 98 -12.94 5.97 26.08
C HIS A 98 -11.97 4.92 26.64
N ALA A 99 -11.29 4.21 25.73
CA ALA A 99 -10.17 3.35 26.09
C ALA A 99 -9.12 4.13 26.90
N TRP A 100 -8.48 3.45 27.85
CA TRP A 100 -7.46 4.06 28.70
C TRP A 100 -6.21 4.47 27.92
N ASN A 101 -5.97 3.85 26.76
CA ASN A 101 -4.84 4.13 25.90
C ASN A 101 -5.25 5.08 24.77
N PRO A 102 -4.57 6.23 24.60
CA PRO A 102 -4.95 7.24 23.61
C PRO A 102 -4.70 6.82 22.15
N LYS A 103 -3.97 5.72 21.91
CA LYS A 103 -3.79 5.12 20.58
C LYS A 103 -4.93 4.16 20.22
N VAL A 104 -5.88 3.92 21.11
CA VAL A 104 -7.06 3.08 20.87
C VAL A 104 -8.26 3.99 20.66
N THR A 105 -8.54 4.33 19.40
CA THR A 105 -9.63 5.26 19.02
C THR A 105 -10.65 4.64 18.03
N PRO A 106 -11.15 3.40 18.25
CA PRO A 106 -12.05 2.73 17.32
C PRO A 106 -13.41 3.44 17.13
N GLU A 107 -13.82 4.27 18.09
CA GLU A 107 -15.04 5.08 18.03
C GLU A 107 -14.96 6.24 17.04
N ARG A 108 -13.76 6.59 16.58
CA ARG A 108 -13.59 7.61 15.54
C ARG A 108 -14.17 7.10 14.22
N ARG A 109 -15.00 7.91 13.57
CA ARG A 109 -15.58 7.57 12.26
C ARG A 109 -15.18 8.63 11.25
N ALA A 110 -14.56 8.24 10.14
CA ALA A 110 -14.17 9.19 9.09
C ALA A 110 -15.34 10.06 8.60
N ALA A 111 -16.55 9.49 8.55
CA ALA A 111 -17.78 10.18 8.18
C ALA A 111 -18.07 11.44 9.03
N ASP A 112 -17.69 11.44 10.31
CA ASP A 112 -17.97 12.55 11.24
C ASP A 112 -17.03 13.75 11.05
N TYR A 113 -15.91 13.56 10.35
CA TYR A 113 -14.85 14.56 10.17
C TYR A 113 -14.70 15.04 8.72
N LEU A 114 -15.55 14.54 7.82
CA LEU A 114 -15.41 14.74 6.39
C LEU A 114 -15.62 16.21 6.01
N LYS A 115 -14.58 16.81 5.42
CA LYS A 115 -14.60 18.11 4.76
C LYS A 115 -13.82 18.02 3.46
N LEU A 116 -14.47 17.50 2.42
CA LEU A 116 -13.87 17.35 1.10
C LEU A 116 -13.77 18.72 0.42
N ASP A 117 -12.54 19.16 0.11
CA ASP A 117 -12.34 20.35 -0.71
C ASP A 117 -12.37 20.01 -2.21
N LYS A 118 -12.83 20.98 -3.00
CA LYS A 118 -12.99 20.86 -4.44
C LYS A 118 -11.70 20.47 -5.17
N LYS A 119 -10.54 20.97 -4.72
CA LYS A 119 -9.26 20.76 -5.39
C LYS A 119 -8.77 19.32 -5.16
N ALA A 120 -8.85 18.83 -3.93
CA ALA A 120 -8.46 17.46 -3.62
C ALA A 120 -9.37 16.43 -4.31
N ALA A 121 -10.69 16.67 -4.32
CA ALA A 121 -11.63 15.84 -5.08
C ALA A 121 -11.33 15.88 -6.59
N GLY A 122 -11.03 17.07 -7.13
CA GLY A 122 -10.60 17.27 -8.51
C GLY A 122 -9.41 16.40 -8.88
N LYS A 123 -8.31 16.47 -8.11
CA LYS A 123 -7.11 15.68 -8.37
C LYS A 123 -7.36 14.17 -8.45
N LEU A 124 -8.17 13.62 -7.55
CA LEU A 124 -8.53 12.19 -7.60
C LEU A 124 -9.41 11.85 -8.79
N ARG A 125 -10.38 12.72 -9.12
CA ARG A 125 -11.20 12.58 -10.34
C ARG A 125 -10.37 12.63 -11.61
N GLU A 126 -9.28 13.39 -11.64
CA GLU A 126 -8.38 13.44 -12.79
C GLU A 126 -7.68 12.09 -13.05
N LEU A 127 -7.50 11.29 -12.00
CA LEU A 127 -7.01 9.92 -12.06
C LEU A 127 -8.10 8.90 -12.41
N GLY A 128 -9.37 9.31 -12.47
CA GLY A 128 -10.53 8.46 -12.75
C GLY A 128 -11.24 7.94 -11.51
N PHE A 129 -10.75 8.27 -10.31
CA PHE A 129 -11.44 7.94 -9.08
C PHE A 129 -12.72 8.76 -8.97
N THR A 130 -13.85 8.06 -8.86
CA THR A 130 -15.17 8.65 -8.60
C THR A 130 -15.59 8.48 -7.15
N SER A 131 -14.95 7.54 -6.44
CA SER A 131 -15.19 7.22 -5.05
C SER A 131 -13.87 6.97 -4.33
N ALA A 132 -13.84 7.19 -3.01
CA ALA A 132 -12.66 6.94 -2.18
C ALA A 132 -13.08 6.37 -0.81
N LEU A 133 -12.34 5.38 -0.32
CA LEU A 133 -12.44 4.92 1.05
C LEU A 133 -11.60 5.84 1.94
N VAL A 134 -12.26 6.70 2.70
CA VAL A 134 -11.59 7.66 3.59
C VAL A 134 -11.27 7.01 4.93
N VAL A 135 -10.00 7.05 5.33
CA VAL A 135 -9.46 6.31 6.48
C VAL A 135 -8.78 7.27 7.47
N PRO A 136 -9.14 7.23 8.77
CA PRO A 136 -8.38 7.97 9.78
C PRO A 136 -6.94 7.45 9.88
N GLY A 137 -5.95 8.33 10.00
CA GLY A 137 -4.53 8.00 9.90
C GLY A 137 -3.74 7.95 11.21
N ARG A 138 -4.39 8.02 12.39
CA ARG A 138 -3.68 8.09 13.69
C ARG A 138 -4.11 7.04 14.70
N GLY A 139 -3.13 6.48 15.41
CA GLY A 139 -3.34 5.51 16.49
C GLY A 139 -3.16 4.06 16.02
N ILE A 140 -3.20 3.15 16.99
CA ILE A 140 -3.17 1.71 16.75
C ILE A 140 -4.53 1.26 16.26
N PHE A 141 -5.62 1.61 16.96
CA PHE A 141 -6.97 1.54 16.39
C PHE A 141 -7.32 2.91 15.87
N ARG A 142 -7.26 3.08 14.55
CA ARG A 142 -7.41 4.40 13.92
C ARG A 142 -8.85 4.88 13.88
N GLY A 143 -9.80 3.94 13.88
CA GLY A 143 -11.22 4.19 13.73
C GLY A 143 -11.78 3.53 12.48
N SER A 144 -13.04 3.85 12.19
CA SER A 144 -13.76 3.33 11.04
C SER A 144 -13.66 4.23 9.81
N SER A 145 -13.50 3.59 8.65
CA SER A 145 -13.54 4.27 7.36
C SER A 145 -14.95 4.51 6.84
N ALA A 146 -15.08 5.51 5.97
CA ALA A 146 -16.29 5.80 5.23
C ALA A 146 -16.00 5.79 3.72
N LEU A 147 -16.90 5.20 2.94
CA LEU A 147 -16.83 5.26 1.48
C LEU A 147 -17.60 6.49 1.00
N ILE A 148 -16.92 7.36 0.25
CA ILE A 148 -17.51 8.60 -0.27
C ILE A 148 -17.45 8.63 -1.79
N ASN A 149 -18.38 9.37 -2.39
CA ASN A 149 -18.28 9.84 -3.76
C ASN A 149 -17.51 11.16 -3.80
N LEU A 150 -16.68 11.35 -4.83
CA LEU A 150 -15.85 12.53 -5.02
C LEU A 150 -16.59 13.63 -5.77
N GLN A 151 -17.79 13.99 -5.31
CA GLN A 151 -18.60 15.05 -5.92
C GLN A 151 -18.39 16.41 -5.20
N GLU A 152 -18.79 17.49 -5.85
CA GLU A 152 -18.75 18.84 -5.28
C GLU A 152 -20.12 19.19 -4.68
N THR A 153 -20.35 18.80 -3.43
CA THR A 153 -21.63 18.98 -2.71
C THR A 153 -21.41 18.97 -1.19
N ASP A 154 -22.48 19.06 -0.41
CA ASP A 154 -22.44 18.90 1.05
C ASP A 154 -22.00 17.50 1.50
N ALA A 155 -21.47 17.39 2.73
CA ALA A 155 -20.93 16.14 3.25
C ALA A 155 -21.96 15.00 3.32
N ASN A 156 -23.23 15.31 3.56
CA ASN A 156 -24.29 14.30 3.73
C ASN A 156 -24.57 13.55 2.43
N THR A 157 -24.44 14.24 1.30
CA THR A 157 -24.63 13.65 -0.03
C THR A 157 -23.38 12.93 -0.54
N LEU A 158 -22.19 13.19 0.00
CA LEU A 158 -20.95 12.49 -0.36
C LEU A 158 -20.94 11.03 0.09
N ILE A 159 -21.54 10.70 1.23
CA ILE A 159 -21.35 9.42 1.90
C ILE A 159 -22.17 8.32 1.22
N VAL A 160 -21.48 7.32 0.66
CA VAL A 160 -22.08 6.09 0.12
C VAL A 160 -22.26 5.05 1.21
N ALA A 161 -21.25 4.90 2.09
CA ALA A 161 -21.33 4.06 3.27
C ALA A 161 -20.61 4.76 4.45
N PRO A 162 -21.31 5.07 5.56
CA PRO A 162 -20.73 5.83 6.67
C PRO A 162 -19.74 5.02 7.50
N THR A 163 -19.76 3.69 7.37
CA THR A 163 -18.89 2.76 8.12
C THR A 163 -18.65 1.54 7.25
N VAL A 164 -17.39 1.27 6.92
CA VAL A 164 -16.99 0.15 6.04
C VAL A 164 -16.12 -0.86 6.78
N ALA A 165 -15.01 -0.40 7.37
CA ALA A 165 -14.07 -1.25 8.09
C ALA A 165 -13.42 -0.48 9.25
N GLN A 166 -12.98 -1.21 10.27
CA GLN A 166 -12.06 -0.68 11.28
C GLN A 166 -10.62 -0.82 10.78
N HIS A 167 -9.76 0.14 11.13
CA HIS A 167 -8.36 0.18 10.68
C HIS A 167 -7.40 0.06 11.85
N ILE A 168 -6.39 -0.80 11.68
CA ILE A 168 -5.32 -1.04 12.63
C ILE A 168 -3.96 -0.80 11.98
N ALA A 169 -3.05 -0.19 12.72
CA ALA A 169 -1.64 -0.09 12.37
C ALA A 169 -0.75 -0.49 13.54
N PHE A 170 0.46 -1.00 13.24
CA PHE A 170 1.48 -1.28 14.25
C PHE A 170 2.21 0.00 14.71
N ASP A 171 1.43 1.02 15.09
CA ASP A 171 1.87 2.38 15.40
C ASP A 171 2.19 2.53 16.91
N PHE A 172 3.44 2.26 17.31
CA PHE A 172 3.96 2.43 18.68
C PHE A 172 5.01 3.55 18.78
N GLU A 173 5.24 4.07 19.98
CA GLU A 173 6.16 5.20 20.19
C GLU A 173 7.61 4.72 20.42
N ARG A 174 8.60 5.55 20.02
CA ARG A 174 10.01 5.36 20.35
C ARG A 174 10.58 6.63 20.96
N GLY A 175 11.12 6.57 22.19
CA GLY A 175 11.66 7.75 22.89
C GLY A 175 11.59 7.65 24.42
N GLN A 176 12.19 8.62 25.12
CA GLN A 176 12.28 8.61 26.59
C GLN A 176 10.97 9.00 27.31
N ASP A 177 10.10 9.77 26.65
CA ASP A 177 8.77 10.19 27.16
C ASP A 177 7.61 9.35 26.61
N SER A 178 7.93 8.24 25.95
CA SER A 178 6.95 7.40 25.29
C SER A 178 6.06 6.64 26.29
N HIS A 179 4.77 6.57 25.99
CA HIS A 179 3.79 5.82 26.78
C HIS A 179 3.54 4.45 26.15
N TYR A 180 3.04 3.49 26.93
CA TYR A 180 2.71 2.16 26.41
C TYR A 180 1.82 2.26 25.16
N PRO A 181 2.11 1.51 24.08
CA PRO A 181 3.26 0.62 23.90
C PRO A 181 4.47 1.33 23.29
N VAL A 182 5.67 0.86 23.64
CA VAL A 182 6.95 1.33 23.05
C VAL A 182 7.69 0.27 22.23
N SER A 183 7.03 -0.86 21.98
CA SER A 183 7.55 -1.96 21.17
C SER A 183 6.45 -2.56 20.28
N LEU A 184 6.86 -3.27 19.22
CA LEU A 184 5.92 -3.99 18.37
C LEU A 184 5.14 -5.06 19.15
N MET A 185 5.80 -5.81 20.04
CA MET A 185 5.14 -6.83 20.87
C MET A 185 4.09 -6.21 21.83
N GLY A 186 4.37 -5.03 22.38
CA GLY A 186 3.40 -4.27 23.18
C GLY A 186 2.24 -3.77 22.35
N CYS A 187 2.49 -3.33 21.11
CA CYS A 187 1.44 -2.95 20.17
C CYS A 187 0.49 -4.13 19.88
N ILE A 188 1.05 -5.30 19.56
CA ILE A 188 0.29 -6.53 19.29
C ILE A 188 -0.49 -6.97 20.54
N ALA A 189 0.13 -6.92 21.73
CA ALA A 189 -0.54 -7.23 22.98
C ALA A 189 -1.72 -6.28 23.25
N LEU A 190 -1.57 -4.98 22.98
CA LEU A 190 -2.64 -4.00 23.11
C LEU A 190 -3.78 -4.28 22.12
N VAL A 191 -3.48 -4.59 20.86
CA VAL A 191 -4.48 -5.00 19.86
C VAL A 191 -5.26 -6.22 20.34
N ARG A 192 -4.54 -7.27 20.77
CA ARG A 192 -5.11 -8.50 21.30
C ARG A 192 -6.01 -8.24 22.50
N GLN A 193 -5.51 -7.53 23.51
CA GLN A 193 -6.27 -7.23 24.72
C GLN A 193 -7.52 -6.43 24.40
N THR A 194 -7.42 -5.41 23.54
CA THR A 194 -8.56 -4.55 23.17
C THR A 194 -9.68 -5.34 22.49
N LEU A 195 -9.35 -6.27 21.59
CA LEU A 195 -10.35 -7.10 20.92
C LEU A 195 -10.98 -8.14 21.85
N LEU A 196 -10.19 -8.73 22.76
CA LEU A 196 -10.72 -9.61 23.81
C LEU A 196 -11.66 -8.86 24.75
N ASP A 197 -11.29 -7.65 25.17
CA ASP A 197 -12.10 -6.77 26.01
C ASP A 197 -13.39 -6.36 25.30
N ALA A 198 -13.35 -6.09 24.00
CA ALA A 198 -14.55 -5.78 23.21
C ALA A 198 -15.52 -6.97 23.15
N GLY A 199 -15.00 -8.19 22.98
CA GLY A 199 -15.79 -9.42 23.03
C GLY A 199 -16.43 -9.65 24.41
N TRP A 200 -15.64 -9.51 25.48
CA TRP A 200 -16.14 -9.56 26.85
C TRP A 200 -17.22 -8.50 27.10
N TYR A 201 -16.98 -7.26 26.67
CA TYR A 201 -17.88 -6.14 26.88
C TYR A 201 -19.22 -6.35 26.19
N ALA A 202 -19.21 -6.83 24.93
CA ALA A 202 -20.43 -7.17 24.21
C ALA A 202 -21.23 -8.27 24.93
N ALA A 203 -20.55 -9.31 25.43
CA ALA A 203 -21.18 -10.39 26.20
C ALA A 203 -21.75 -9.91 27.53
N ALA A 204 -21.02 -9.06 28.26
CA ALA A 204 -21.46 -8.47 29.52
C ALA A 204 -22.71 -7.59 29.33
N GLN A 205 -22.73 -6.76 28.30
CA GLN A 205 -23.88 -5.92 27.95
C GLN A 205 -25.11 -6.77 27.58
N GLU A 206 -24.92 -7.85 26.82
CA GLU A 206 -26.00 -8.78 26.48
C GLU A 206 -26.56 -9.51 27.71
N ALA A 207 -25.66 -9.99 28.57
CA ALA A 207 -26.04 -10.64 29.81
C ALA A 207 -26.87 -9.69 30.68
N TYR A 208 -26.38 -8.45 30.90
CA TYR A 208 -27.09 -7.45 31.70
C TYR A 208 -28.48 -7.14 31.12
N ARG A 209 -28.61 -7.02 29.80
CA ARG A 209 -29.92 -6.82 29.14
C ARG A 209 -30.90 -7.97 29.38
N LYS A 210 -30.43 -9.21 29.51
CA LYS A 210 -31.28 -10.38 29.82
C LYS A 210 -31.70 -10.44 31.28
N SER A 211 -30.82 -10.04 32.20
CA SER A 211 -31.05 -10.18 33.65
C SER A 211 -30.64 -8.92 34.43
N PRO A 212 -31.28 -7.75 34.18
CA PRO A 212 -30.85 -6.48 34.75
C PRO A 212 -31.10 -6.39 36.27
N ALA A 213 -32.00 -7.22 36.81
CA ALA A 213 -32.33 -7.24 38.23
C ALA A 213 -31.29 -7.98 39.09
N THR A 214 -30.46 -8.84 38.49
CA THR A 214 -29.55 -9.74 39.21
C THR A 214 -28.09 -9.54 38.85
N MET A 215 -27.77 -8.58 37.97
CA MET A 215 -26.40 -8.30 37.56
C MET A 215 -26.07 -6.82 37.65
N GLU A 216 -24.82 -6.54 37.97
CA GLU A 216 -24.26 -5.20 37.95
C GLU A 216 -24.19 -4.70 36.50
N ARG A 217 -24.52 -3.41 36.30
CA ARG A 217 -24.46 -2.78 34.99
C ARG A 217 -23.00 -2.59 34.58
N PRO A 218 -22.57 -3.09 33.40
CA PRO A 218 -21.23 -2.84 32.89
C PRO A 218 -20.94 -1.34 32.77
N GLU A 219 -19.73 -0.90 33.12
CA GLU A 219 -19.29 0.48 32.94
C GLU A 219 -19.36 0.88 31.47
N ALA A 220 -19.84 2.09 31.17
CA ALA A 220 -19.93 2.55 29.80
C ALA A 220 -18.52 2.71 29.20
N ASN A 221 -18.28 2.06 28.05
CA ASN A 221 -17.04 2.21 27.29
C ASN A 221 -17.34 2.39 25.79
N ALA A 222 -17.09 3.59 25.26
CA ALA A 222 -17.35 3.94 23.87
C ALA A 222 -16.42 3.19 22.90
N SER A 223 -15.14 3.04 23.26
CA SER A 223 -14.16 2.37 22.41
C SER A 223 -14.44 0.88 22.26
N LEU A 224 -14.74 0.18 23.36
CA LEU A 224 -15.12 -1.23 23.31
C LEU A 224 -16.48 -1.43 22.62
N SER A 225 -17.42 -0.50 22.82
CA SER A 225 -18.71 -0.54 22.12
C SER A 225 -18.55 -0.39 20.60
N ALA A 226 -17.62 0.46 20.14
CA ALA A 226 -17.36 0.70 18.72
C ALA A 226 -16.77 -0.52 17.99
N LEU A 227 -16.14 -1.44 18.73
CA LEU A 227 -15.60 -2.70 18.20
C LEU A 227 -16.59 -3.86 18.24
N GLY A 228 -17.86 -3.60 18.59
CA GLY A 228 -18.88 -4.65 18.70
C GLY A 228 -19.07 -5.46 17.42
N ASP A 229 -19.03 -4.83 16.25
CA ASP A 229 -19.18 -5.52 14.96
C ASP A 229 -17.95 -6.38 14.61
N GLN A 230 -16.75 -5.95 14.97
CA GLN A 230 -15.52 -6.74 14.82
C GLN A 230 -15.53 -7.93 15.77
N ALA A 231 -15.91 -7.72 17.03
CA ALA A 231 -16.08 -8.78 18.02
C ALA A 231 -17.12 -9.83 17.58
N GLN A 232 -18.14 -9.41 16.85
CA GLN A 232 -19.18 -10.28 16.26
C GLN A 232 -18.89 -10.73 14.82
N ARG A 233 -17.71 -10.40 14.27
CA ARG A 233 -17.23 -10.82 12.94
C ARG A 233 -18.10 -10.34 11.76
N ARG A 234 -18.81 -9.23 11.96
CA ARG A 234 -19.72 -8.64 10.97
C ARG A 234 -19.00 -7.75 9.97
N GLN A 235 -17.94 -7.07 10.40
CA GLN A 235 -17.14 -6.18 9.57
C GLN A 235 -15.68 -6.61 9.51
N PRO A 236 -14.97 -6.32 8.40
CA PRO A 236 -13.55 -6.58 8.28
C PRO A 236 -12.71 -5.63 9.12
N LEU A 237 -11.46 -6.04 9.34
CA LEU A 237 -10.42 -5.28 10.01
C LEU A 237 -9.24 -5.11 9.05
N VAL A 238 -8.94 -3.86 8.68
CA VAL A 238 -7.83 -3.54 7.78
C VAL A 238 -6.57 -3.38 8.61
N PHE A 239 -5.53 -4.14 8.29
CA PHE A 239 -4.21 -4.03 8.91
C PHE A 239 -3.24 -3.32 7.97
N GLU A 240 -2.67 -2.21 8.43
CA GLU A 240 -1.62 -1.47 7.74
C GLU A 240 -0.27 -2.13 8.00
N SER A 241 0.34 -2.65 6.94
CA SER A 241 1.61 -3.36 6.99
C SER A 241 2.74 -2.50 6.43
N GLU A 242 3.86 -2.44 7.15
CA GLU A 242 5.06 -1.72 6.71
C GLU A 242 6.04 -2.63 5.96
N ASP A 243 6.02 -3.93 6.27
CA ASP A 243 6.89 -4.96 5.69
C ASP A 243 6.12 -6.28 5.51
N GLU A 244 6.75 -7.28 4.91
CA GLU A 244 6.15 -8.60 4.69
C GLU A 244 5.86 -9.38 5.99
N LEU A 245 6.61 -9.12 7.07
CA LEU A 245 6.42 -9.80 8.36
C LEU A 245 5.20 -9.24 9.09
N ASP A 246 4.93 -7.94 8.95
CA ASP A 246 3.71 -7.30 9.47
C ASP A 246 2.45 -7.89 8.83
N SER A 247 2.46 -8.19 7.52
CA SER A 247 1.38 -8.93 6.86
C SER A 247 1.16 -10.30 7.52
N LEU A 248 2.22 -11.06 7.79
CA LEU A 248 2.11 -12.36 8.47
C LEU A 248 1.62 -12.22 9.93
N ARG A 249 2.05 -11.19 10.65
CA ARG A 249 1.60 -10.90 12.02
C ARG A 249 0.12 -10.55 12.04
N ALA A 250 -0.35 -9.73 11.09
CA ALA A 250 -1.76 -9.40 10.94
C ALA A 250 -2.62 -10.66 10.74
N LEU A 251 -2.18 -11.58 9.87
CA LEU A 251 -2.88 -12.85 9.66
C LEU A 251 -2.86 -13.74 10.89
N ARG A 252 -1.75 -13.76 11.64
CA ARG A 252 -1.67 -14.51 12.90
C ARG A 252 -2.64 -13.98 13.95
N ILE A 253 -2.71 -12.66 14.11
CA ILE A 253 -3.67 -11.99 15.00
C ILE A 253 -5.10 -12.30 14.55
N ALA A 254 -5.35 -12.23 13.24
CA ALA A 254 -6.67 -12.51 12.68
C ALA A 254 -7.11 -13.96 12.92
N ASP A 255 -6.21 -14.93 12.76
CA ASP A 255 -6.46 -16.33 13.07
C ASP A 255 -6.65 -16.56 14.58
N GLU A 256 -5.82 -15.96 15.45
CA GLU A 256 -5.94 -16.08 16.91
C GLU A 256 -7.30 -15.58 17.39
N LEU A 257 -7.75 -14.43 16.89
CA LEU A 257 -8.97 -13.75 17.34
C LEU A 257 -10.19 -14.04 16.47
N LYS A 258 -10.01 -14.81 15.38
CA LYS A 258 -11.04 -15.18 14.40
C LYS A 258 -11.76 -13.97 13.80
N VAL A 259 -11.03 -12.89 13.54
CA VAL A 259 -11.52 -11.70 12.83
C VAL A 259 -11.27 -11.83 11.33
N LYS A 260 -11.98 -11.05 10.50
CA LYS A 260 -11.82 -11.07 9.03
C LYS A 260 -10.75 -10.05 8.62
N PRO A 261 -9.56 -10.46 8.16
CA PRO A 261 -8.51 -9.52 7.80
C PRO A 261 -8.71 -8.96 6.39
N LEU A 262 -8.30 -7.70 6.23
CA LEU A 262 -7.92 -7.07 4.97
C LEU A 262 -6.53 -6.47 5.19
N LEU A 263 -5.67 -6.45 4.17
CA LEU A 263 -4.33 -5.86 4.29
C LEU A 263 -4.24 -4.56 3.50
N LEU A 264 -3.64 -3.52 4.07
CA LEU A 264 -2.93 -2.53 3.28
C LEU A 264 -1.49 -3.02 3.16
N GLY A 265 -1.15 -3.48 1.95
CA GLY A 265 0.12 -4.13 1.65
C GLY A 265 1.32 -3.19 1.77
N SER A 266 2.47 -3.80 2.05
CA SER A 266 3.74 -3.09 2.24
C SER A 266 4.46 -2.80 0.93
N GLY A 267 4.10 -3.49 -0.16
CA GLY A 267 4.87 -3.52 -1.41
C GLY A 267 5.82 -4.73 -1.50
N TYR A 268 6.09 -5.40 -0.36
CA TYR A 268 6.89 -6.62 -0.27
C TYR A 268 6.04 -7.90 -0.28
N ASP A 269 4.72 -7.77 -0.41
CA ASP A 269 3.74 -8.86 -0.27
C ASP A 269 4.02 -10.06 -1.19
N TYR A 270 4.58 -9.83 -2.39
CA TYR A 270 5.00 -10.90 -3.31
C TYR A 270 5.97 -11.91 -2.69
N ARG A 271 6.80 -11.50 -1.71
CA ARG A 271 7.76 -12.38 -1.01
C ARG A 271 7.06 -13.41 -0.13
N VAL A 272 5.88 -13.09 0.40
CA VAL A 272 5.11 -13.95 1.30
C VAL A 272 3.75 -14.36 0.72
N ARG A 273 3.51 -14.12 -0.57
CA ARG A 273 2.22 -14.34 -1.26
C ARG A 273 1.57 -15.70 -0.98
N ASN A 274 2.36 -16.77 -0.88
CA ASN A 274 1.86 -18.12 -0.61
C ASN A 274 1.32 -18.29 0.81
N ALA A 275 1.79 -17.47 1.76
CA ALA A 275 1.35 -17.45 3.15
C ALA A 275 0.21 -16.47 3.40
N LEU A 276 -0.20 -15.66 2.41
CA LEU A 276 -1.29 -14.68 2.57
C LEU A 276 -2.68 -15.32 2.54
N ASP A 277 -2.80 -16.61 2.21
CA ASP A 277 -4.05 -17.38 2.18
C ASP A 277 -5.21 -16.66 1.47
N LYS A 278 -4.92 -16.06 0.30
CA LYS A 278 -5.89 -15.29 -0.50
C LYS A 278 -6.56 -14.12 0.24
N THR A 279 -5.96 -13.65 1.33
CA THR A 279 -6.45 -12.47 2.06
C THR A 279 -6.45 -11.26 1.13
N PRO A 280 -7.58 -10.53 0.99
CA PRO A 280 -7.62 -9.39 0.08
C PRO A 280 -6.67 -8.27 0.52
N THR A 281 -5.93 -7.73 -0.44
CA THR A 281 -4.83 -6.77 -0.20
C THR A 281 -5.00 -5.50 -1.02
N ILE A 282 -4.95 -4.35 -0.36
CA ILE A 282 -4.90 -3.02 -0.97
C ILE A 282 -3.44 -2.66 -1.22
N LEU A 283 -3.09 -2.30 -2.45
CA LEU A 283 -1.74 -1.98 -2.87
C LEU A 283 -1.63 -0.50 -3.24
N ALA A 284 -0.66 0.18 -2.63
CA ALA A 284 -0.12 1.40 -3.20
C ALA A 284 0.78 1.04 -4.40
N LEU A 285 0.81 1.92 -5.40
CA LEU A 285 1.70 1.78 -6.56
C LEU A 285 3.05 2.46 -6.31
N ASP A 286 3.48 2.54 -5.06
CA ASP A 286 4.67 3.25 -4.57
C ASP A 286 5.98 2.46 -4.78
N PHE A 287 6.20 1.97 -6.01
CA PHE A 287 7.46 1.30 -6.36
C PHE A 287 8.70 2.18 -6.07
N PRO A 288 9.82 1.58 -5.65
CA PRO A 288 11.06 2.29 -5.34
C PRO A 288 11.65 2.96 -6.59
N SER A 289 12.38 4.05 -6.38
CA SER A 289 13.14 4.74 -7.43
C SER A 289 14.30 3.89 -7.94
N VAL A 290 14.80 4.22 -9.13
CA VAL A 290 15.98 3.58 -9.70
C VAL A 290 17.19 3.77 -8.77
N PRO A 291 17.86 2.68 -8.33
CA PRO A 291 19.08 2.76 -7.52
C PRO A 291 20.21 3.48 -8.25
N GLU A 292 20.91 4.37 -7.56
CA GLU A 292 22.06 5.08 -8.10
C GLU A 292 23.33 4.21 -8.04
N VAL A 293 23.56 3.39 -9.05
CA VAL A 293 24.70 2.43 -9.10
C VAL A 293 25.82 2.84 -10.07
N GLU A 294 25.80 4.08 -10.57
CA GLU A 294 26.77 4.55 -11.57
C GLU A 294 28.18 4.71 -10.99
N LYS A 295 28.28 5.01 -9.69
CA LYS A 295 29.56 5.13 -8.98
C LYS A 295 29.81 3.88 -8.14
N PRO A 296 31.03 3.30 -8.15
CA PRO A 296 31.37 2.14 -7.33
C PRO A 296 31.06 2.32 -5.85
N GLU A 297 31.25 3.54 -5.31
CA GLU A 297 30.99 3.84 -3.91
C GLU A 297 29.49 3.76 -3.59
N GLN A 298 28.64 4.35 -4.44
CA GLN A 298 27.18 4.29 -4.28
C GLN A 298 26.64 2.88 -4.51
N ALA A 299 27.25 2.11 -5.42
CA ALA A 299 26.87 0.73 -5.67
C ALA A 299 27.11 -0.20 -4.46
N LEU A 300 28.08 0.14 -3.58
CA LEU A 300 28.36 -0.62 -2.36
C LEU A 300 27.36 -0.33 -1.23
N GLU A 301 26.56 0.74 -1.34
CA GLU A 301 25.55 1.09 -0.34
C GLU A 301 24.29 0.22 -0.45
N TYR A 302 23.98 -0.27 -1.66
CA TYR A 302 22.80 -1.09 -1.89
C TYR A 302 23.04 -2.57 -1.59
N GLN A 303 22.18 -3.15 -0.76
CA GLN A 303 22.12 -4.59 -0.56
C GLN A 303 21.41 -5.29 -1.72
N LEU A 304 21.71 -6.58 -1.93
CA LEU A 304 21.13 -7.33 -3.05
C LEU A 304 19.59 -7.42 -2.96
N ASP A 305 19.04 -7.54 -1.76
CA ASP A 305 17.58 -7.61 -1.57
C ASP A 305 16.87 -6.30 -1.91
N GLU A 306 17.53 -5.15 -1.73
CA GLU A 306 17.04 -3.83 -2.16
C GLU A 306 17.00 -3.74 -3.69
N LEU A 307 18.07 -4.15 -4.37
CA LEU A 307 18.12 -4.20 -5.83
C LEU A 307 17.08 -5.17 -6.41
N GLN A 308 16.92 -6.34 -5.78
CA GLN A 308 15.88 -7.30 -6.13
C GLN A 308 14.48 -6.73 -5.93
N HIS A 309 14.25 -6.01 -4.82
CA HIS A 309 12.96 -5.37 -4.57
C HIS A 309 12.67 -4.29 -5.60
N TRP A 310 13.66 -3.49 -5.98
CA TRP A 310 13.50 -2.48 -7.02
C TRP A 310 12.98 -3.07 -8.34
N ASP A 311 13.56 -4.17 -8.81
CA ASP A 311 13.10 -4.83 -10.04
C ASP A 311 11.73 -5.54 -9.86
N ARG A 312 11.48 -6.16 -8.70
CA ARG A 312 10.29 -7.00 -8.47
C ARG A 312 9.06 -6.24 -8.01
N ALA A 313 9.21 -5.09 -7.35
CA ALA A 313 8.08 -4.31 -6.83
C ALA A 313 7.02 -3.99 -7.90
N PRO A 314 7.38 -3.59 -9.14
CA PRO A 314 6.40 -3.44 -10.21
C PRO A 314 5.62 -4.70 -10.60
N SER A 315 6.21 -5.88 -10.36
CA SER A 315 5.57 -7.19 -10.61
C SER A 315 4.70 -7.65 -9.44
N ASN A 316 4.73 -6.97 -8.28
CA ASN A 316 3.96 -7.35 -7.09
C ASN A 316 2.46 -7.54 -7.38
N PRO A 317 1.75 -6.61 -8.05
CA PRO A 317 0.34 -6.80 -8.37
C PRO A 317 0.09 -8.05 -9.23
N ALA A 318 0.96 -8.31 -10.21
CA ALA A 318 0.83 -9.47 -11.10
C ALA A 318 1.03 -10.79 -10.34
N LEU A 319 2.03 -10.84 -9.45
CA LEU A 319 2.34 -12.02 -8.64
C LEU A 319 1.24 -12.33 -7.62
N LEU A 320 0.66 -11.31 -6.98
CA LEU A 320 -0.48 -11.51 -6.08
C LEU A 320 -1.73 -11.97 -6.84
N ALA A 321 -2.05 -11.34 -7.97
CA ALA A 321 -3.16 -11.75 -8.81
C ALA A 321 -3.02 -13.19 -9.32
N ALA A 322 -1.81 -13.59 -9.73
CA ALA A 322 -1.50 -14.97 -10.13
C ALA A 322 -1.63 -15.98 -8.99
N ALA A 323 -1.38 -15.57 -7.74
CA ALA A 323 -1.63 -16.37 -6.54
C ALA A 323 -3.13 -16.42 -6.15
N GLY A 324 -4.01 -15.74 -6.90
CA GLY A 324 -5.44 -15.69 -6.63
C GLY A 324 -5.81 -14.77 -5.46
N ILE A 325 -4.93 -13.85 -5.07
CA ILE A 325 -5.19 -12.85 -4.04
C ILE A 325 -5.99 -11.70 -4.66
N PRO A 326 -7.17 -11.35 -4.12
CA PRO A 326 -7.91 -10.17 -4.58
C PRO A 326 -7.14 -8.90 -4.25
N ILE A 327 -6.82 -8.10 -5.26
CA ILE A 327 -6.08 -6.84 -5.11
C ILE A 327 -6.96 -5.62 -5.40
N ALA A 328 -6.74 -4.53 -4.67
CA ALA A 328 -7.30 -3.21 -4.97
C ALA A 328 -6.21 -2.14 -4.96
N PHE A 329 -6.37 -1.04 -5.69
CA PHE A 329 -5.34 0.01 -5.76
C PHE A 329 -5.71 1.27 -4.98
N THR A 330 -4.66 1.95 -4.53
CA THR A 330 -4.74 3.30 -3.96
C THR A 330 -3.67 4.21 -4.55
N ALA A 331 -3.97 5.52 -4.58
CA ALA A 331 -3.00 6.57 -4.88
C ALA A 331 -2.20 7.05 -3.65
N GLU A 332 -2.51 6.54 -2.46
CA GLU A 332 -1.78 6.80 -1.23
C GLU A 332 -0.29 6.43 -1.37
N LYS A 333 0.58 7.09 -0.60
CA LYS A 333 2.05 6.98 -0.64
C LYS A 333 2.74 7.51 -1.91
N LEU A 334 2.00 7.81 -2.99
CA LEU A 334 2.56 8.53 -4.13
C LEU A 334 2.79 10.01 -3.78
N GLU A 335 3.99 10.52 -4.05
CA GLU A 335 4.31 11.93 -3.80
C GLU A 335 3.56 12.87 -4.74
N LYS A 336 3.43 12.46 -6.01
CA LYS A 336 2.76 13.21 -7.08
C LYS A 336 1.81 12.28 -7.83
N PRO A 337 0.69 11.89 -7.22
CA PRO A 337 -0.26 10.96 -7.82
C PRO A 337 -0.66 11.33 -9.25
N GLU A 338 -0.83 12.63 -9.53
CA GLU A 338 -1.20 13.15 -10.85
C GLU A 338 -0.19 12.86 -11.97
N LYS A 339 1.08 12.58 -11.62
CA LYS A 339 2.15 12.23 -12.58
C LYS A 339 2.52 10.75 -12.57
N GLU A 340 2.25 10.08 -11.46
CA GLU A 340 2.81 8.76 -11.17
C GLU A 340 1.80 7.62 -11.31
N PHE A 341 0.53 7.85 -10.97
CA PHE A 341 -0.42 6.75 -10.82
C PHE A 341 -0.58 5.90 -12.10
N TRP A 342 -0.87 6.55 -13.23
CA TRP A 342 -1.09 5.85 -14.49
C TRP A 342 0.19 5.25 -15.08
N SER A 343 1.32 5.93 -14.96
CA SER A 343 2.60 5.42 -15.46
C SER A 343 3.05 4.17 -14.68
N ARG A 344 2.87 4.17 -13.35
CA ARG A 344 3.17 3.03 -12.49
C ARG A 344 2.16 1.88 -12.65
N LEU A 345 0.87 2.16 -12.82
CA LEU A 345 -0.12 1.12 -13.12
C LEU A 345 0.17 0.43 -14.47
N ARG A 346 0.49 1.19 -15.51
CA ARG A 346 0.89 0.65 -16.82
C ARG A 346 2.20 -0.13 -16.74
N LEU A 347 3.13 0.30 -15.89
CA LEU A 347 4.33 -0.47 -15.60
C LEU A 347 3.97 -1.84 -14.98
N ALA A 348 3.06 -1.89 -14.00
CA ALA A 348 2.60 -3.17 -13.45
C ALA A 348 1.94 -4.07 -14.51
N VAL A 349 1.19 -3.49 -15.46
CA VAL A 349 0.62 -4.22 -16.60
C VAL A 349 1.71 -4.77 -17.52
N ARG A 350 2.73 -3.96 -17.87
CA ARG A 350 3.90 -4.43 -18.63
C ARG A 350 4.66 -5.53 -17.90
N ARG A 351 4.67 -5.49 -16.56
CA ARG A 351 5.30 -6.45 -15.66
C ARG A 351 4.40 -7.65 -15.32
N GLY A 352 3.34 -7.88 -16.10
CA GLY A 352 2.57 -9.13 -16.12
C GLY A 352 1.16 -9.05 -15.55
N LEU A 353 0.73 -7.90 -15.00
CA LEU A 353 -0.65 -7.75 -14.54
C LEU A 353 -1.59 -7.66 -15.75
N SER A 354 -2.59 -8.55 -15.82
CA SER A 354 -3.57 -8.46 -16.91
C SER A 354 -4.39 -7.17 -16.82
N LYS A 355 -4.80 -6.63 -17.97
CA LYS A 355 -5.70 -5.46 -18.03
C LYS A 355 -6.99 -5.68 -17.23
N ASP A 356 -7.55 -6.89 -17.29
CA ASP A 356 -8.79 -7.21 -16.58
C ASP A 356 -8.57 -7.24 -15.07
N ALA A 357 -7.44 -7.78 -14.59
CA ALA A 357 -7.09 -7.72 -13.18
C ALA A 357 -6.84 -6.27 -12.70
N ALA A 358 -6.17 -5.45 -13.53
CA ALA A 358 -5.97 -4.03 -13.24
C ALA A 358 -7.30 -3.26 -13.16
N LEU A 359 -8.23 -3.51 -14.08
CA LEU A 359 -9.56 -2.91 -14.04
C LEU A 359 -10.37 -3.41 -12.84
N ALA A 360 -10.31 -4.70 -12.52
CA ALA A 360 -10.98 -5.27 -11.35
C ALA A 360 -10.48 -4.61 -10.06
N ALA A 361 -9.18 -4.39 -9.94
CA ALA A 361 -8.53 -3.75 -8.80
C ALA A 361 -8.94 -2.28 -8.60
N LEU A 362 -9.45 -1.62 -9.63
CA LEU A 362 -10.00 -0.26 -9.55
C LEU A 362 -11.52 -0.22 -9.40
N THR A 363 -12.23 -1.34 -9.60
CA THR A 363 -13.70 -1.35 -9.73
C THR A 363 -14.35 -2.44 -8.90
N THR A 364 -14.45 -3.67 -9.42
CA THR A 364 -15.21 -4.76 -8.82
C THR A 364 -14.60 -5.25 -7.51
N THR A 365 -13.27 -5.36 -7.42
CA THR A 365 -12.59 -5.88 -6.24
C THR A 365 -12.77 -4.96 -5.01
N PRO A 366 -12.49 -3.64 -5.07
CA PRO A 366 -12.78 -2.77 -3.94
C PRO A 366 -14.28 -2.69 -3.61
N ALA A 367 -15.17 -2.76 -4.61
CA ALA A 367 -16.61 -2.81 -4.35
C ALA A 367 -17.02 -4.08 -3.55
N GLU A 368 -16.39 -5.22 -3.84
CA GLU A 368 -16.58 -6.46 -3.08
C GLU A 368 -15.98 -6.39 -1.68
N MET A 369 -14.73 -5.92 -1.55
CA MET A 369 -14.06 -5.73 -0.26
C MET A 369 -14.88 -4.86 0.71
N PHE A 370 -15.59 -3.85 0.18
CA PHE A 370 -16.35 -2.90 0.98
C PHE A 370 -17.85 -3.22 1.07
N GLY A 371 -18.32 -4.31 0.45
CA GLY A 371 -19.72 -4.73 0.51
C GLY A 371 -20.69 -3.75 -0.18
N VAL A 372 -20.27 -3.15 -1.30
CA VAL A 372 -21.04 -2.14 -2.06
C VAL A 372 -21.27 -2.52 -3.53
N THR A 373 -21.18 -3.81 -3.85
CA THR A 373 -21.39 -4.36 -5.20
C THR A 373 -22.80 -4.15 -5.74
N ASP A 374 -23.77 -3.88 -4.86
CA ASP A 374 -25.14 -3.50 -5.21
C ASP A 374 -25.22 -2.10 -5.83
N ARG A 375 -24.24 -1.23 -5.55
CA ARG A 375 -24.26 0.19 -5.92
C ARG A 375 -23.10 0.63 -6.81
N LEU A 376 -21.94 -0.03 -6.72
CA LEU A 376 -20.69 0.36 -7.37
C LEU A 376 -19.95 -0.82 -8.02
N GLY A 377 -18.93 -0.50 -8.80
CA GLY A 377 -17.95 -1.46 -9.35
C GLY A 377 -18.27 -1.99 -10.75
N THR A 378 -19.47 -1.75 -11.29
CA THR A 378 -19.83 -2.16 -12.66
C THR A 378 -20.65 -1.10 -13.38
N ILE A 379 -20.93 -1.31 -14.67
CA ILE A 379 -21.93 -0.53 -15.41
C ILE A 379 -23.14 -1.42 -15.61
N ALA A 380 -24.08 -1.37 -14.67
CA ALA A 380 -25.29 -2.17 -14.69
C ALA A 380 -26.50 -1.37 -14.19
N PRO A 381 -27.74 -1.74 -14.60
CA PRO A 381 -28.95 -1.12 -14.09
C PRO A 381 -29.02 -1.11 -12.57
N GLY A 382 -29.43 0.02 -11.98
CA GLY A 382 -29.53 0.21 -10.53
C GLY A 382 -28.26 0.69 -9.84
N GLN A 383 -27.09 0.58 -10.49
CA GLN A 383 -25.85 1.12 -9.94
C GLN A 383 -25.82 2.65 -10.01
N ILE A 384 -25.06 3.26 -9.10
CA ILE A 384 -24.77 4.70 -9.13
C ILE A 384 -23.99 4.99 -10.42
N ALA A 385 -24.35 6.07 -11.11
CA ALA A 385 -23.73 6.49 -12.37
C ALA A 385 -22.37 7.14 -12.14
N ASN A 386 -21.47 6.37 -11.56
CA ASN A 386 -20.05 6.64 -11.44
C ASN A 386 -19.35 6.05 -12.67
N LEU A 387 -18.80 6.89 -13.55
CA LEU A 387 -18.22 6.45 -14.83
C LEU A 387 -16.92 7.19 -15.16
N VAL A 388 -16.02 6.53 -15.87
CA VAL A 388 -14.81 7.14 -16.45
C VAL A 388 -14.91 7.09 -17.96
N ILE A 389 -14.80 8.24 -18.61
CA ILE A 389 -14.76 8.33 -20.07
C ILE A 389 -13.34 8.66 -20.49
N ALA A 390 -12.74 7.80 -21.30
CA ALA A 390 -11.36 7.91 -21.75
C ALA A 390 -11.25 8.07 -23.28
N SER A 391 -10.15 8.66 -23.74
CA SER A 391 -9.83 8.75 -25.17
C SER A 391 -9.52 7.40 -25.81
N GLY A 392 -9.19 6.37 -25.00
CA GLY A 392 -8.80 5.05 -25.46
C GLY A 392 -8.67 4.03 -24.33
N ASP A 393 -7.79 3.06 -24.52
CA ASP A 393 -7.47 2.04 -23.51
C ASP A 393 -6.50 2.59 -22.46
N LEU A 394 -6.98 2.81 -21.23
CA LEU A 394 -6.17 3.44 -20.18
C LEU A 394 -4.99 2.59 -19.71
N PHE A 395 -5.05 1.27 -19.91
CA PHE A 395 -4.11 0.31 -19.30
C PHE A 395 -2.93 -0.04 -20.21
N THR A 396 -3.06 0.15 -21.52
CA THR A 396 -2.02 -0.23 -22.48
C THR A 396 -1.60 0.90 -23.42
N ALA A 397 -2.45 1.91 -23.65
CA ALA A 397 -2.10 3.05 -24.50
C ALA A 397 -1.51 4.18 -23.66
N GLU A 398 -0.29 4.60 -23.97
CA GLU A 398 0.43 5.63 -23.20
C GLU A 398 -0.20 7.02 -23.32
N ASP A 399 -0.78 7.32 -24.47
CA ASP A 399 -1.46 8.57 -24.80
C ASP A 399 -2.94 8.59 -24.41
N ALA A 400 -3.48 7.48 -23.88
CA ALA A 400 -4.85 7.44 -23.41
C ALA A 400 -5.00 8.33 -22.17
N LYS A 401 -5.99 9.23 -22.22
CA LYS A 401 -6.32 10.20 -21.18
C LYS A 401 -7.75 10.02 -20.73
N ILE A 402 -7.99 10.33 -19.47
CA ILE A 402 -9.34 10.46 -18.93
C ILE A 402 -9.88 11.81 -19.36
N LEU A 403 -11.00 11.79 -20.07
CA LEU A 403 -11.64 12.98 -20.61
C LEU A 403 -12.59 13.60 -19.59
N THR A 404 -13.47 12.78 -19.05
CA THR A 404 -14.46 13.20 -18.06
C THR A 404 -14.69 12.08 -17.06
N THR A 405 -15.03 12.46 -15.84
CA THR A 405 -15.55 11.54 -14.82
C THR A 405 -16.99 11.90 -14.52
N TRP A 406 -17.82 10.89 -14.31
CA TRP A 406 -19.19 11.03 -13.84
C TRP A 406 -19.22 10.55 -12.40
N VAL A 407 -19.77 11.35 -11.51
CA VAL A 407 -19.97 11.02 -10.10
C VAL A 407 -21.43 11.28 -9.78
N ASP A 408 -22.15 10.24 -9.38
CA ASP A 408 -23.59 10.30 -9.11
C ASP A 408 -24.38 10.94 -10.26
N GLY A 409 -24.01 10.59 -11.50
CA GLY A 409 -24.61 11.10 -12.72
C GLY A 409 -24.28 12.56 -13.08
N ARG A 410 -23.45 13.25 -12.30
CA ARG A 410 -22.90 14.58 -12.61
C ARG A 410 -21.55 14.42 -13.30
N TRP A 411 -21.33 15.10 -14.42
CA TRP A 411 -20.06 15.04 -15.14
C TRP A 411 -19.10 16.14 -14.68
N TYR A 412 -17.82 15.80 -14.67
CA TYR A 412 -16.69 16.68 -14.37
C TYR A 412 -15.69 16.55 -15.50
N ASP A 413 -15.33 17.69 -16.10
CA ASP A 413 -14.28 17.72 -17.11
C ASP A 413 -12.90 17.67 -16.45
N ASN A 414 -11.98 16.89 -17.01
CA ASN A 414 -10.60 16.82 -16.55
C ASN A 414 -9.77 17.91 -17.25
N GLU A 415 -8.99 18.70 -16.50
CA GLU A 415 -8.19 19.80 -17.07
C GLU A 415 -7.25 19.32 -18.19
N THR A 416 -6.70 18.12 -18.06
CA THR A 416 -5.82 17.50 -19.08
C THR A 416 -6.52 17.17 -20.40
N ALA A 417 -7.85 17.08 -20.41
CA ALA A 417 -8.68 16.80 -21.57
C ALA A 417 -9.31 18.05 -22.18
N ASN A 418 -9.44 19.13 -21.40
CA ASN A 418 -9.94 20.42 -21.86
C ASN A 418 -8.90 21.25 -22.64
N GLN A 419 -7.63 20.84 -22.66
CA GLN A 419 -6.66 21.37 -23.60
C GLN A 419 -7.00 20.89 -25.01
N ARG A 420 -7.71 21.73 -25.77
CA ARG A 420 -7.89 21.52 -27.21
C ARG A 420 -6.52 21.46 -27.85
N ASP A 421 -6.23 20.36 -28.55
CA ASP A 421 -4.93 20.16 -29.20
C ASP A 421 -4.70 21.22 -30.30
N PRO A 422 -3.82 22.22 -30.08
CA PRO A 422 -3.55 23.24 -31.07
C PRO A 422 -2.53 22.77 -32.12
N ARG A 423 -1.91 21.58 -31.93
CA ARG A 423 -0.82 21.09 -32.79
C ARG A 423 -1.36 20.76 -34.18
N GLY A 424 -0.61 21.15 -35.19
CA GLY A 424 -0.95 20.92 -36.60
C GLY A 424 -0.40 22.03 -37.48
N THR A 425 -0.78 21.99 -38.74
CA THR A 425 -0.51 23.08 -39.68
C THR A 425 -1.75 23.93 -39.81
N TRP A 426 -1.55 25.22 -39.67
CA TRP A 426 -2.56 26.27 -39.75
C TRP A 426 -2.17 27.25 -40.82
N GLU A 427 -3.16 27.79 -41.50
CA GLU A 427 -3.01 28.89 -42.42
C GLU A 427 -3.45 30.16 -41.70
N VAL A 428 -2.50 31.03 -41.37
CA VAL A 428 -2.75 32.29 -40.63
C VAL A 428 -2.88 33.43 -41.61
N THR A 429 -4.01 34.14 -41.57
CA THR A 429 -4.25 35.37 -42.31
C THR A 429 -4.17 36.58 -41.38
N LEU A 430 -3.29 37.52 -41.69
CA LEU A 430 -3.13 38.78 -40.96
C LEU A 430 -2.66 39.87 -41.94
N GLU A 431 -3.20 41.09 -41.84
CA GLU A 431 -2.84 42.23 -42.72
C GLU A 431 -2.85 41.88 -44.24
N GLY A 432 -3.78 41.03 -44.68
CA GLY A 432 -3.87 40.60 -46.09
C GLY A 432 -2.80 39.59 -46.54
N ARG A 433 -1.92 39.15 -45.65
CA ARG A 433 -0.91 38.10 -45.90
C ARG A 433 -1.37 36.77 -45.32
N THR A 434 -0.99 35.69 -45.98
CA THR A 434 -1.23 34.33 -45.52
C THR A 434 0.09 33.63 -45.25
N LEU A 435 0.28 33.14 -44.03
CA LEU A 435 1.51 32.48 -43.57
C LEU A 435 1.17 31.12 -42.93
N PRO A 436 1.96 30.06 -43.18
CA PRO A 436 1.78 28.80 -42.50
C PRO A 436 2.25 28.92 -41.03
N LEU A 437 1.41 28.52 -40.09
CA LEU A 437 1.75 28.32 -38.69
C LEU A 437 1.81 26.82 -38.40
N LYS A 438 3.00 26.33 -38.07
CA LYS A 438 3.22 24.94 -37.67
C LYS A 438 3.37 24.88 -36.16
N ILE A 439 2.50 24.14 -35.49
CA ILE A 439 2.53 23.91 -34.03
C ILE A 439 2.80 22.42 -33.79
N GLU A 440 3.85 22.11 -33.04
CA GLU A 440 4.33 20.74 -32.76
C GLU A 440 4.77 20.61 -31.29
N GLY A 441 5.25 19.43 -30.89
CA GLY A 441 5.74 19.16 -29.55
C GLY A 441 4.67 18.55 -28.62
N GLU A 442 4.95 18.61 -27.32
CA GLU A 442 4.04 18.16 -26.28
C GLU A 442 3.02 19.26 -25.92
N LEU A 443 1.82 18.87 -25.47
CA LEU A 443 0.74 19.83 -25.20
C LEU A 443 1.08 20.84 -24.07
N ASP A 444 1.96 20.46 -23.16
CA ASP A 444 2.50 21.31 -22.09
C ASP A 444 3.76 22.09 -22.51
N LYS A 445 4.35 21.76 -23.66
CA LYS A 445 5.56 22.38 -24.20
C LYS A 445 5.50 22.49 -25.73
N LEU A 446 4.63 23.39 -26.19
CA LEU A 446 4.37 23.61 -27.61
C LEU A 446 5.53 24.37 -28.28
N GLU A 447 5.94 23.88 -29.44
CA GLU A 447 6.85 24.56 -30.35
C GLU A 447 6.06 25.11 -31.53
N ALA A 448 6.26 26.38 -31.87
CA ALA A 448 5.56 27.00 -33.00
C ALA A 448 6.52 27.67 -33.98
N LYS A 449 6.18 27.61 -35.27
CA LYS A 449 6.84 28.35 -36.34
C LYS A 449 5.79 29.06 -37.19
N LEU A 450 5.95 30.36 -37.40
CA LEU A 450 5.11 31.14 -38.30
C LEU A 450 5.95 31.53 -39.53
N GLY A 451 5.61 30.98 -40.70
CA GLY A 451 6.53 30.94 -41.84
C GLY A 451 7.76 30.10 -41.48
N GLU A 452 8.96 30.67 -41.68
CA GLU A 452 10.24 30.03 -41.34
C GLU A 452 10.79 30.45 -39.96
N GLU A 453 10.11 31.38 -39.27
CA GLU A 453 10.58 31.96 -38.02
C GLU A 453 10.01 31.24 -36.81
N LYS A 454 10.83 31.12 -35.75
CA LYS A 454 10.36 30.60 -34.45
C LYS A 454 9.33 31.55 -33.86
N ALA A 455 8.26 30.98 -33.34
CA ALA A 455 7.21 31.69 -32.64
C ALA A 455 6.94 31.04 -31.27
N VAL A 456 6.46 31.84 -30.32
CA VAL A 456 5.95 31.33 -29.05
C VAL A 456 4.44 31.17 -29.20
N PHE A 457 3.95 29.96 -28.97
CA PHE A 457 2.51 29.70 -28.92
C PHE A 457 2.14 29.20 -27.52
N ALA A 458 1.13 29.82 -26.94
CA ALA A 458 0.56 29.41 -25.66
C ALA A 458 -0.96 29.37 -25.78
N THR A 459 -1.57 28.41 -25.10
CA THR A 459 -3.03 28.29 -25.02
C THR A 459 -3.47 28.00 -23.60
N LYS A 460 -4.63 28.55 -23.23
CA LYS A 460 -5.33 28.23 -21.99
C LYS A 460 -6.83 28.20 -22.33
N GLU A 461 -7.45 27.03 -22.18
CA GLU A 461 -8.85 26.79 -22.61
C GLU A 461 -9.06 27.10 -24.10
N ASP A 462 -9.87 28.11 -24.44
CA ASP A 462 -10.07 28.57 -25.81
C ASP A 462 -9.17 29.76 -26.18
N ALA A 463 -8.51 30.40 -25.21
CA ALA A 463 -7.64 31.54 -25.46
C ALA A 463 -6.30 31.09 -26.06
N VAL A 464 -5.84 31.84 -27.06
CA VAL A 464 -4.56 31.61 -27.73
C VAL A 464 -3.71 32.88 -27.73
N LEU A 465 -2.41 32.68 -27.58
CA LEU A 465 -1.38 33.70 -27.69
C LEU A 465 -0.30 33.20 -28.63
N LEU A 466 -0.05 33.94 -29.71
CA LEU A 466 1.04 33.70 -30.66
C LEU A 466 1.94 34.93 -30.70
N VAL A 467 3.22 34.76 -30.41
CA VAL A 467 4.23 35.82 -30.47
C VAL A 467 5.27 35.45 -31.51
N ALA A 468 5.45 36.29 -32.53
CA ALA A 468 6.38 36.04 -33.62
C ALA A 468 7.20 37.31 -33.95
N PRO A 469 8.39 37.20 -34.57
CA PRO A 469 9.21 38.36 -34.93
C PRO A 469 8.49 39.30 -35.91
N ALA A 470 8.55 40.62 -35.66
CA ALA A 470 7.86 41.63 -36.48
C ALA A 470 8.41 41.76 -37.90
N LYS A 471 9.66 41.29 -38.14
CA LYS A 471 10.26 41.17 -39.49
C LYS A 471 9.43 40.32 -40.45
N LEU A 472 8.60 39.39 -39.94
CA LEU A 472 7.65 38.62 -40.76
C LEU A 472 6.60 39.51 -41.46
N LEU A 473 6.37 40.72 -40.93
CA LEU A 473 5.43 41.69 -41.46
C LEU A 473 6.10 42.84 -42.19
N GLU A 474 7.42 42.77 -42.44
CA GLU A 474 8.24 43.88 -42.95
C GLU A 474 8.14 45.16 -42.08
N LYS A 475 7.68 45.03 -40.83
CA LYS A 475 7.52 46.14 -39.87
C LYS A 475 8.67 46.11 -38.83
N GLY A 476 9.88 46.45 -39.27
CA GLY A 476 11.03 46.77 -38.39
C GLY A 476 11.47 45.70 -37.38
N GLU A 477 12.24 46.12 -36.38
CA GLU A 477 12.67 45.28 -35.25
C GLU A 477 11.58 45.21 -34.17
N GLY A 478 11.41 44.03 -33.54
CA GLY A 478 10.43 43.80 -32.46
C GLY A 478 9.64 42.50 -32.62
N ALA A 479 8.55 42.35 -31.85
CA ALA A 479 7.66 41.19 -31.89
C ALA A 479 6.22 41.62 -32.15
N VAL A 480 5.49 40.81 -32.91
CA VAL A 480 4.04 40.93 -33.09
C VAL A 480 3.39 39.94 -32.14
N ARG A 481 2.44 40.43 -31.35
CA ARG A 481 1.68 39.63 -30.38
C ARG A 481 0.26 39.46 -30.89
N LEU A 482 -0.12 38.25 -31.29
CA LEU A 482 -1.46 37.89 -31.70
C LEU A 482 -2.19 37.22 -30.54
N SER A 483 -3.35 37.75 -30.15
CA SER A 483 -4.23 37.16 -29.14
C SER A 483 -5.57 36.82 -29.76
N GLY A 484 -6.19 35.72 -29.34
CA GLY A 484 -7.45 35.32 -29.94
C GLY A 484 -8.11 34.15 -29.23
N ARG A 485 -9.11 33.58 -29.88
CA ARG A 485 -9.77 32.35 -29.45
C ARG A 485 -9.71 31.29 -30.54
N MET A 486 -9.60 30.04 -30.13
CA MET A 486 -9.63 28.86 -30.99
C MET A 486 -11.00 28.17 -30.88
N SER A 487 -11.62 27.89 -32.03
CA SER A 487 -12.88 27.14 -32.16
C SER A 487 -12.75 26.07 -33.22
N GLY A 488 -12.57 24.81 -32.78
CA GLY A 488 -12.32 23.68 -33.67
C GLY A 488 -11.07 23.89 -34.53
N ASP A 489 -11.26 23.92 -35.85
CA ASP A 489 -10.20 24.12 -36.84
C ASP A 489 -10.03 25.60 -37.25
N THR A 490 -10.49 26.53 -36.42
CA THR A 490 -10.30 27.97 -36.66
C THR A 490 -9.76 28.70 -35.43
N MET A 491 -8.97 29.74 -35.65
CA MET A 491 -8.60 30.73 -34.64
C MET A 491 -8.91 32.13 -35.16
N ALA A 492 -9.26 33.05 -34.28
CA ALA A 492 -9.44 34.45 -34.67
C ALA A 492 -9.22 35.39 -33.48
N GLY A 493 -8.75 36.60 -33.77
CA GLY A 493 -8.62 37.64 -32.76
C GLY A 493 -7.88 38.87 -33.24
N ASN A 494 -7.28 39.58 -32.28
CA ASN A 494 -6.56 40.82 -32.51
C ASN A 494 -5.09 40.68 -32.09
N GLY A 495 -4.21 41.35 -32.80
CA GLY A 495 -2.81 41.44 -32.47
C GLY A 495 -2.31 42.87 -32.35
N ASP A 496 -1.18 43.03 -31.68
CA ASP A 496 -0.47 44.30 -31.52
C ASP A 496 0.89 44.19 -32.21
N THR A 497 1.20 45.19 -33.04
CA THR A 497 2.51 45.36 -33.67
C THR A 497 3.46 46.15 -32.75
N PRO A 498 4.79 46.17 -32.99
CA PRO A 498 5.73 46.94 -32.15
C PRO A 498 5.36 48.42 -31.91
N PRO A 499 4.82 49.18 -32.90
CA PRO A 499 4.34 50.54 -32.66
C PRO A 499 2.96 50.63 -31.97
N GLY A 500 2.39 49.53 -31.46
CA GLY A 500 1.11 49.50 -30.77
C GLY A 500 -0.12 49.55 -31.68
N VAL A 501 0.05 49.36 -32.99
CA VAL A 501 -1.08 49.32 -33.93
C VAL A 501 -1.78 47.97 -33.83
N ARG A 502 -3.09 48.01 -33.61
CA ARG A 502 -3.97 46.83 -33.58
C ARG A 502 -4.24 46.30 -34.99
N ILE A 503 -4.09 45.00 -35.15
CA ILE A 503 -4.34 44.27 -36.40
C ILE A 503 -5.31 43.11 -36.13
N ALA A 504 -6.18 42.79 -37.09
CA ALA A 504 -7.02 41.59 -37.01
C ALA A 504 -6.27 40.40 -37.61
N TRP A 505 -6.46 39.22 -37.03
CA TRP A 505 -5.91 37.98 -37.57
C TRP A 505 -6.90 36.83 -37.44
N SER A 506 -6.75 35.85 -38.33
CA SER A 506 -7.47 34.59 -38.28
C SER A 506 -6.56 33.45 -38.70
N ALA A 507 -6.92 32.23 -38.34
CA ALA A 507 -6.23 31.04 -38.81
C ALA A 507 -7.21 29.91 -39.08
N LYS A 508 -6.91 29.07 -40.06
CA LYS A 508 -7.67 27.85 -40.37
C LYS A 508 -6.72 26.65 -40.39
N ARG A 509 -7.07 25.57 -39.71
CA ARG A 509 -6.26 24.34 -39.71
C ARG A 509 -6.33 23.69 -41.09
N THR A 510 -5.17 23.41 -41.67
CA THR A 510 -5.03 22.75 -42.97
C THR A 510 -4.60 21.31 -42.84
N ALA A 511 -3.91 20.94 -41.76
CA ALA A 511 -3.57 19.56 -41.44
C ALA A 511 -3.51 19.33 -39.92
N PRO A 512 -4.03 18.19 -39.39
CA PRO A 512 -3.80 17.81 -38.01
C PRO A 512 -2.32 17.47 -37.78
N TYR A 513 -1.84 17.61 -36.54
CA TYR A 513 -0.50 17.16 -36.19
C TYR A 513 -0.39 15.65 -36.38
N THR A 514 0.58 15.25 -37.19
CA THR A 514 1.02 13.86 -37.26
C THR A 514 2.39 13.83 -36.60
N PRO A 515 2.56 13.10 -35.48
CA PRO A 515 3.86 12.94 -34.86
C PRO A 515 4.85 12.43 -35.91
N PRO A 516 6.06 13.01 -36.02
CA PRO A 516 7.07 12.42 -36.88
C PRO A 516 7.26 10.96 -36.48
N PRO A 517 7.48 10.03 -37.43
CA PRO A 517 7.82 8.66 -37.09
C PRO A 517 9.00 8.70 -36.12
N LYS A 518 8.86 8.03 -34.96
CA LYS A 518 9.94 7.94 -33.98
C LYS A 518 11.23 7.60 -34.73
N LYS A 519 12.30 8.38 -34.51
CA LYS A 519 13.61 8.07 -35.09
C LYS A 519 13.95 6.62 -34.72
N PRO A 520 14.49 5.81 -35.64
CA PRO A 520 14.92 4.43 -35.35
C PRO A 520 15.95 4.31 -34.22
N ASP A 521 16.55 5.43 -33.80
CA ASP A 521 17.61 5.51 -32.78
C ASP A 521 17.12 5.89 -31.37
N GLU A 522 15.81 6.13 -31.15
CA GLU A 522 15.29 5.86 -29.81
C GLU A 522 15.29 4.33 -29.68
N LYS A 523 16.34 3.77 -29.04
CA LYS A 523 16.30 2.39 -28.56
C LYS A 523 14.88 2.17 -28.03
N PRO A 524 14.13 1.15 -28.52
CA PRO A 524 12.84 0.85 -27.92
C PRO A 524 13.07 0.85 -26.42
N SER A 525 12.29 1.64 -25.67
CA SER A 525 12.39 1.67 -24.21
C SER A 525 12.54 0.21 -23.81
N PRO A 526 13.68 -0.18 -23.19
CA PRO A 526 14.01 -1.59 -23.01
C PRO A 526 12.76 -2.23 -22.44
N VAL A 527 12.33 -3.34 -23.06
CA VAL A 527 11.11 -4.03 -22.62
C VAL A 527 11.30 -4.22 -21.14
N ASP A 528 10.47 -3.52 -20.36
CA ASP A 528 10.62 -3.34 -18.93
C ASP A 528 10.23 -4.67 -18.29
N THR A 529 11.12 -5.64 -18.46
CA THR A 529 10.97 -7.06 -18.14
C THR A 529 11.67 -7.30 -16.82
N ALA A 530 11.04 -8.13 -15.99
CA ALA A 530 11.66 -8.61 -14.77
C ALA A 530 13.01 -9.21 -15.09
N ALA A 531 14.03 -8.81 -14.33
CA ALA A 531 15.33 -9.43 -14.43
C ALA A 531 15.21 -10.90 -14.01
N ASP A 532 15.96 -11.74 -14.72
CA ASP A 532 15.97 -13.17 -14.49
C ASP A 532 16.93 -13.50 -13.35
N PHE A 533 16.38 -13.55 -12.14
CA PHE A 533 17.06 -14.04 -10.96
C PHE A 533 16.10 -14.95 -10.17
N PRO A 534 16.63 -16.00 -9.51
CA PRO A 534 15.80 -16.92 -8.76
C PRO A 534 15.19 -16.21 -7.54
N GLU A 535 13.96 -16.61 -7.18
CA GLU A 535 13.38 -16.21 -5.89
C GLU A 535 14.16 -16.89 -4.76
N THR A 536 14.52 -16.11 -3.74
CA THR A 536 15.23 -16.58 -2.56
C THR A 536 14.47 -16.24 -1.28
N PHE A 537 14.59 -17.12 -0.29
CA PHE A 537 13.95 -16.99 1.02
C PHE A 537 14.99 -17.10 2.13
N PRO A 538 15.18 -16.06 2.97
CA PRO A 538 14.73 -14.67 2.73
C PRO A 538 15.38 -14.08 1.47
N ALA A 539 14.90 -12.91 1.01
CA ALA A 539 15.50 -12.23 -0.12
C ALA A 539 16.97 -11.85 0.14
N GLY A 540 17.74 -11.62 -0.92
CA GLY A 540 19.15 -11.22 -0.83
C GLY A 540 20.16 -12.36 -0.94
N ALA A 541 21.44 -12.01 -0.71
CA ALA A 541 22.60 -12.83 -1.11
C ALA A 541 22.74 -14.17 -0.37
N PHE A 542 22.16 -14.29 0.82
CA PHE A 542 22.24 -15.49 1.65
C PHE A 542 20.94 -16.31 1.64
N GLY A 543 19.95 -15.90 0.85
CA GLY A 543 18.68 -16.58 0.72
C GLY A 543 18.77 -17.94 0.02
N ARG A 544 17.76 -18.79 0.23
CA ARG A 544 17.67 -20.11 -0.41
C ARG A 544 16.56 -20.15 -1.44
N THR A 545 16.81 -20.80 -2.58
CA THR A 545 15.82 -20.95 -3.66
C THR A 545 14.80 -22.06 -3.40
N ALA A 546 15.13 -22.98 -2.51
CA ALA A 546 14.26 -24.03 -2.04
C ALA A 546 14.65 -24.45 -0.60
N PRO A 547 13.73 -25.03 0.18
CA PRO A 547 14.08 -25.69 1.42
C PRO A 547 15.19 -26.74 1.21
N PRO A 548 16.09 -26.95 2.19
CA PRO A 548 17.10 -28.01 2.09
C PRO A 548 16.47 -29.39 1.88
N GLU A 549 17.10 -30.20 1.03
CA GLU A 549 16.67 -31.58 0.78
C GLU A 549 16.52 -32.35 2.11
N GLN A 550 15.36 -32.99 2.28
CA GLN A 550 15.04 -33.77 3.47
C GLN A 550 15.19 -35.25 3.14
N PHE A 551 16.22 -35.89 3.70
CA PHE A 551 16.38 -37.34 3.59
C PHE A 551 15.59 -38.05 4.69
N PRO A 552 14.84 -39.12 4.37
CA PRO A 552 14.08 -39.86 5.36
C PRO A 552 15.00 -40.55 6.38
N VAL A 553 16.19 -40.96 5.92
CA VAL A 553 17.24 -41.54 6.76
C VAL A 553 18.59 -40.96 6.35
N ILE A 554 19.42 -40.61 7.33
CA ILE A 554 20.79 -40.15 7.17
C ILE A 554 21.71 -41.02 8.03
N LEU A 555 22.78 -41.54 7.45
CA LEU A 555 23.88 -42.17 8.18
C LEU A 555 25.12 -41.29 8.07
N ILE A 556 25.58 -40.72 9.19
CA ILE A 556 26.91 -40.12 9.27
C ILE A 556 27.87 -41.23 9.69
N GLN A 557 28.90 -41.52 8.89
CA GLN A 557 29.74 -42.69 9.08
C GLN A 557 31.18 -42.31 9.46
N GLY A 558 31.75 -42.98 10.46
CA GLY A 558 33.17 -42.91 10.80
C GLY A 558 33.65 -41.59 11.41
N ALA A 559 32.77 -40.84 12.09
CA ALA A 559 33.10 -39.57 12.72
C ALA A 559 33.63 -39.71 14.16
N THR A 560 34.22 -38.64 14.69
CA THR A 560 34.39 -38.46 16.14
C THR A 560 33.10 -37.87 16.71
N VAL A 561 32.30 -38.68 17.40
CA VAL A 561 30.98 -38.32 17.90
C VAL A 561 31.04 -37.92 19.37
N TRP A 562 30.74 -36.66 19.67
CA TRP A 562 30.61 -36.14 21.03
C TRP A 562 29.18 -36.38 21.51
N THR A 563 28.92 -37.43 22.28
CA THR A 563 27.54 -37.78 22.67
C THR A 563 26.91 -36.81 23.67
N ALA A 564 27.73 -36.01 24.37
CA ALA A 564 27.34 -35.16 25.50
C ALA A 564 26.57 -35.91 26.62
N GLY A 565 26.68 -37.24 26.65
CA GLY A 565 26.09 -38.12 27.66
C GLY A 565 27.14 -39.03 28.30
N PRO A 566 26.70 -40.05 29.07
CA PRO A 566 27.61 -40.95 29.81
C PRO A 566 28.61 -41.71 28.94
N GLN A 567 28.33 -41.87 27.64
CA GLN A 567 29.23 -42.54 26.68
C GLN A 567 30.45 -41.68 26.30
N GLY A 568 30.46 -40.38 26.63
CA GLY A 568 31.56 -39.49 26.32
C GLY A 568 31.75 -39.26 24.82
N THR A 569 33.01 -39.23 24.38
CA THR A 569 33.39 -39.06 22.97
C THR A 569 33.73 -40.41 22.36
N LEU A 570 33.11 -40.73 21.22
CA LEU A 570 33.33 -41.98 20.48
C LEU A 570 34.14 -41.70 19.22
N GLU A 571 35.24 -42.42 19.02
CA GLU A 571 36.03 -42.35 17.80
C GLU A 571 35.54 -43.36 16.75
N ASN A 572 35.61 -43.02 15.47
CA ASN A 572 35.17 -43.86 14.34
C ASN A 572 33.74 -44.39 14.52
N ALA A 573 32.85 -43.56 15.05
CA ALA A 573 31.47 -43.90 15.31
C ALA A 573 30.53 -43.34 14.24
N ASP A 574 29.38 -43.99 14.13
CA ASP A 574 28.33 -43.62 13.19
C ASP A 574 27.13 -43.02 13.93
N VAL A 575 26.37 -42.17 13.25
CA VAL A 575 25.12 -41.58 13.72
C VAL A 575 24.02 -41.85 12.70
N LEU A 576 22.99 -42.59 13.11
CA LEU A 576 21.83 -42.89 12.26
C LEU A 576 20.65 -41.98 12.65
N VAL A 577 20.24 -41.12 11.73
CA VAL A 577 19.08 -40.24 11.87
C VAL A 577 17.95 -40.76 10.98
N SER A 578 16.74 -40.91 11.53
CA SER A 578 15.54 -41.31 10.78
C SER A 578 14.38 -40.40 11.15
N GLY A 579 13.71 -39.82 10.14
CA GLY A 579 12.58 -38.90 10.36
C GLY A 579 12.93 -37.72 11.26
N GLY A 580 14.15 -37.18 11.13
CA GLY A 580 14.66 -36.07 11.95
C GLY A 580 15.03 -36.43 13.39
N LYS A 581 15.01 -37.72 13.77
CA LYS A 581 15.41 -38.21 15.10
C LYS A 581 16.68 -39.04 15.03
N ILE A 582 17.59 -38.87 15.98
CA ILE A 582 18.74 -39.77 16.17
C ILE A 582 18.18 -41.11 16.69
N THR A 583 18.40 -42.18 15.96
CA THR A 583 17.88 -43.53 16.26
C THR A 583 18.94 -44.49 16.74
N ALA A 584 20.21 -44.29 16.35
CA ALA A 584 21.33 -45.06 16.85
C ALA A 584 22.63 -44.22 16.77
N VAL A 585 23.53 -44.46 17.74
CA VAL A 585 24.89 -43.92 17.77
C VAL A 585 25.83 -45.05 18.18
N GLY A 586 26.90 -45.26 17.43
CA GLY A 586 27.87 -46.32 17.70
C GLY A 586 28.62 -46.76 16.44
N PRO A 587 29.60 -47.65 16.57
CA PRO A 587 30.39 -48.09 15.42
C PRO A 587 29.63 -49.11 14.55
N GLY A 588 29.85 -49.07 13.24
CA GLY A 588 29.40 -50.11 12.31
C GLY A 588 27.89 -50.15 12.10
N LEU A 589 27.21 -49.01 12.18
CA LEU A 589 25.78 -48.92 11.90
C LEU A 589 25.51 -49.18 10.42
N LYS A 590 24.45 -49.92 10.12
CA LYS A 590 24.04 -50.21 8.74
C LYS A 590 23.06 -49.17 8.25
N ALA A 591 23.36 -48.56 7.11
CA ALA A 591 22.41 -47.71 6.38
C ALA A 591 21.24 -48.59 5.86
N PRO A 592 19.98 -48.32 6.25
CA PRO A 592 18.84 -48.92 5.58
C PRO A 592 18.74 -48.41 4.13
N GLY A 593 18.04 -49.15 3.26
CA GLY A 593 17.89 -48.78 1.86
C GLY A 593 17.28 -47.38 1.70
N GLY A 594 17.90 -46.54 0.88
CA GLY A 594 17.46 -45.15 0.64
C GLY A 594 18.00 -44.12 1.65
N ALA A 595 18.88 -44.51 2.58
CA ALA A 595 19.55 -43.56 3.47
C ALA A 595 20.63 -42.75 2.73
N ALA A 596 20.67 -41.44 2.96
CA ALA A 596 21.81 -40.61 2.57
C ALA A 596 22.99 -40.91 3.48
N THR A 597 24.16 -41.19 2.92
CA THR A 597 25.38 -41.45 3.69
C THR A 597 26.29 -40.24 3.62
N ILE A 598 26.75 -39.75 4.78
CA ILE A 598 27.70 -38.66 4.92
C ILE A 598 29.00 -39.27 5.46
N ASP A 599 30.11 -39.08 4.73
CA ASP A 599 31.44 -39.47 5.21
C ASP A 599 31.91 -38.49 6.28
N GLY A 600 31.93 -38.96 7.52
CA GLY A 600 32.35 -38.20 8.69
C GLY A 600 33.82 -38.42 9.06
N LYS A 601 34.61 -39.15 8.27
CA LYS A 601 35.99 -39.47 8.60
C LYS A 601 36.83 -38.20 8.78
N GLY A 602 37.49 -38.10 9.94
CA GLY A 602 38.29 -36.92 10.31
C GLY A 602 37.45 -35.70 10.70
N MET A 603 36.12 -35.81 10.72
CA MET A 603 35.20 -34.78 11.17
C MET A 603 34.69 -35.07 12.58
N HIS A 604 34.14 -34.04 13.23
CA HIS A 604 33.49 -34.15 14.52
C HIS A 604 31.99 -33.92 14.39
N VAL A 605 31.21 -34.74 15.08
CA VAL A 605 29.75 -34.58 15.19
C VAL A 605 29.41 -34.30 16.65
N THR A 606 28.70 -33.21 16.90
CA THR A 606 28.17 -32.84 18.22
C THR A 606 26.66 -32.66 18.13
N PRO A 607 25.93 -32.72 19.25
CA PRO A 607 24.63 -32.08 19.35
C PRO A 607 24.74 -30.62 18.90
N GLY A 608 23.71 -30.12 18.22
CA GLY A 608 23.63 -28.71 17.86
C GLY A 608 23.63 -27.82 19.10
N ILE A 609 24.31 -26.67 19.02
CA ILE A 609 24.40 -25.73 20.14
C ILE A 609 23.02 -25.12 20.39
N VAL A 610 22.67 -24.98 21.68
CA VAL A 610 21.46 -24.31 22.15
C VAL A 610 21.86 -22.99 22.81
N ASP A 611 21.48 -21.87 22.21
CA ASP A 611 21.64 -20.55 22.82
C ASP A 611 20.51 -20.33 23.84
N CYS A 612 20.83 -20.34 25.13
CA CYS A 612 19.83 -20.23 26.19
C CYS A 612 19.40 -18.78 26.48
N HIS A 613 20.10 -17.78 25.95
CA HIS A 613 19.77 -16.37 26.09
C HIS A 613 20.14 -15.60 24.83
N SER A 614 19.17 -15.52 23.93
CA SER A 614 19.33 -14.82 22.66
C SER A 614 18.39 -13.63 22.54
N HIS A 615 18.86 -12.62 21.80
CA HIS A 615 18.06 -11.47 21.34
C HIS A 615 17.94 -11.40 19.82
N THR A 616 18.52 -12.38 19.11
CA THR A 616 18.45 -12.51 17.65
C THR A 616 17.03 -12.84 17.19
N ALA A 617 16.70 -12.45 15.97
CA ALA A 617 15.40 -12.70 15.34
C ALA A 617 14.22 -12.07 16.11
N ILE A 618 14.42 -10.90 16.72
CA ILE A 618 13.37 -10.14 17.42
C ILE A 618 13.20 -8.78 16.74
N SER A 619 12.11 -8.60 15.99
CA SER A 619 11.87 -7.37 15.24
C SER A 619 11.37 -6.22 16.14
N LYS A 620 11.82 -5.00 15.83
CA LYS A 620 11.20 -3.74 16.28
C LYS A 620 11.04 -3.62 17.82
N GLY A 621 12.02 -4.13 18.57
CA GLY A 621 12.19 -3.94 20.02
C GLY A 621 12.25 -5.25 20.82
N VAL A 622 13.22 -5.35 21.75
CA VAL A 622 13.46 -6.56 22.57
C VAL A 622 12.75 -6.51 23.94
N ASN A 623 12.24 -5.34 24.34
CA ASN A 623 11.48 -5.14 25.57
C ASN A 623 10.30 -4.22 25.32
N GLU A 624 9.22 -4.42 26.06
CA GLU A 624 8.18 -3.41 26.27
C GLU A 624 8.53 -2.59 27.52
N GLY A 625 9.40 -1.59 27.37
CA GLY A 625 10.04 -0.89 28.49
C GLY A 625 9.13 0.09 29.25
N SER A 626 7.89 0.32 28.82
CA SER A 626 7.05 1.37 29.40
C SER A 626 6.44 1.00 30.76
N HIS A 627 6.36 -0.30 31.10
CA HIS A 627 5.79 -0.81 32.35
C HIS A 627 6.76 -1.78 33.05
N ALA A 628 6.69 -1.86 34.37
CA ALA A 628 7.53 -2.79 35.13
C ALA A 628 7.12 -4.27 34.97
N VAL A 629 5.85 -4.53 34.61
CA VAL A 629 5.31 -5.87 34.41
C VAL A 629 4.62 -5.88 33.06
N THR A 630 5.13 -6.70 32.15
CA THR A 630 4.65 -6.83 30.77
C THR A 630 4.48 -8.31 30.42
N ALA A 631 3.93 -9.11 31.33
CA ALA A 631 3.74 -10.56 31.14
C ALA A 631 2.83 -10.91 29.93
N GLU A 632 2.04 -9.95 29.46
CA GLU A 632 1.13 -10.06 28.33
C GLU A 632 1.85 -10.05 26.97
N VAL A 633 3.06 -9.49 26.87
CA VAL A 633 3.80 -9.44 25.59
C VAL A 633 4.52 -10.77 25.32
N ARG A 634 4.69 -11.10 24.04
CA ARG A 634 5.25 -12.38 23.58
C ARG A 634 6.34 -12.12 22.55
N ILE A 635 7.54 -12.68 22.77
CA ILE A 635 8.58 -12.69 21.73
C ILE A 635 8.09 -13.44 20.49
N GLY A 636 7.26 -14.47 20.67
CA GLY A 636 6.67 -15.23 19.58
C GLY A 636 5.80 -14.41 18.61
N ASP A 637 5.35 -13.21 18.98
CA ASP A 637 4.57 -12.32 18.10
C ASP A 637 5.48 -11.49 17.17
N VAL A 638 6.79 -11.42 17.45
CA VAL A 638 7.73 -10.52 16.78
C VAL A 638 9.00 -11.23 16.29
N ILE A 639 8.88 -12.53 15.97
CA ILE A 639 9.97 -13.28 15.37
C ILE A 639 10.32 -12.68 14.01
N ASP A 640 11.61 -12.44 13.78
CA ASP A 640 12.18 -12.04 12.51
C ASP A 640 12.84 -13.25 11.84
N ALA A 641 12.13 -13.90 10.92
CA ALA A 641 12.70 -15.05 10.21
C ALA A 641 13.73 -14.63 9.13
N THR A 642 13.88 -13.33 8.87
CA THR A 642 14.76 -12.77 7.83
C THR A 642 16.07 -12.23 8.38
N ASP A 643 16.21 -12.15 9.72
CA ASP A 643 17.41 -11.67 10.40
C ASP A 643 18.64 -12.52 10.03
N ILE A 644 19.62 -11.87 9.38
CA ILE A 644 20.86 -12.49 8.91
C ILE A 644 21.66 -13.15 10.04
N ASP A 645 21.50 -12.72 11.28
CA ASP A 645 22.17 -13.35 12.41
C ASP A 645 21.68 -14.79 12.62
N VAL A 646 20.49 -15.17 12.15
CA VAL A 646 20.04 -16.57 12.12
C VAL A 646 20.93 -17.42 11.21
N TYR A 647 21.26 -16.93 10.02
CA TYR A 647 22.17 -17.62 9.11
C TYR A 647 23.56 -17.76 9.74
N ARG A 648 24.07 -16.69 10.35
CA ARG A 648 25.39 -16.67 11.00
C ARG A 648 25.45 -17.63 12.20
N GLN A 649 24.39 -17.68 13.00
CA GLN A 649 24.27 -18.60 14.13
C GLN A 649 24.23 -20.06 13.69
N LEU A 650 23.47 -20.38 12.64
CA LEU A 650 23.46 -21.71 12.03
C LEU A 650 24.84 -22.10 11.51
N ALA A 651 25.56 -21.18 10.85
CA ALA A 651 26.93 -21.41 10.38
C ALA A 651 27.93 -21.64 11.53
N GLY A 652 27.68 -21.04 12.70
CA GLY A 652 28.42 -21.28 13.93
C GLY A 652 28.02 -22.55 14.70
N GLY A 653 27.03 -23.32 14.23
CA GLY A 653 26.56 -24.55 14.87
C GLY A 653 25.43 -24.37 15.89
N VAL A 654 24.90 -23.16 16.06
CA VAL A 654 23.72 -22.89 16.89
C VAL A 654 22.46 -23.27 16.11
N THR A 655 21.73 -24.25 16.63
CA THR A 655 20.56 -24.83 15.93
C THR A 655 19.23 -24.49 16.59
N SER A 656 19.27 -24.06 17.84
CA SER A 656 18.09 -23.68 18.61
C SER A 656 18.44 -22.57 19.59
N ALA A 657 17.48 -21.71 19.87
CA ALA A 657 17.66 -20.61 20.79
C ALA A 657 16.44 -20.40 21.66
N ASN A 658 16.65 -19.90 22.87
CA ASN A 658 15.61 -19.34 23.71
C ASN A 658 15.64 -17.82 23.57
N LEU A 659 14.72 -17.29 22.76
CA LEU A 659 14.59 -15.87 22.51
C LEU A 659 13.93 -15.22 23.72
N LEU A 660 14.68 -14.33 24.37
CA LEU A 660 14.29 -13.73 25.65
C LEU A 660 14.15 -12.22 25.51
N HIS A 661 13.24 -11.66 26.32
CA HIS A 661 13.23 -10.23 26.60
C HIS A 661 14.59 -9.78 27.14
N GLY A 662 14.91 -8.50 27.00
CA GLY A 662 16.09 -7.91 27.62
C GLY A 662 15.95 -7.80 29.15
N SER A 663 16.73 -6.89 29.74
CA SER A 663 16.76 -6.69 31.20
C SER A 663 16.08 -5.38 31.62
N ALA A 664 15.17 -4.83 30.83
CA ALA A 664 14.54 -3.54 31.12
C ALA A 664 13.43 -3.63 32.19
N ASN A 665 12.75 -4.77 32.26
CA ASN A 665 11.58 -4.97 33.13
C ASN A 665 11.85 -6.02 34.22
N PRO A 666 11.34 -5.83 35.45
CA PRO A 666 11.30 -6.90 36.45
C PRO A 666 10.63 -8.19 35.93
N ILE A 667 9.51 -8.04 35.20
CA ILE A 667 8.82 -9.12 34.49
C ILE A 667 8.63 -8.69 33.04
N GLY A 668 9.44 -9.22 32.12
CA GLY A 668 9.54 -8.72 30.74
C GLY A 668 8.51 -9.26 29.76
N GLY A 669 8.03 -10.49 29.96
CA GLY A 669 7.08 -11.13 29.05
C GLY A 669 7.41 -12.59 28.73
N GLN A 670 6.61 -13.18 27.85
CA GLN A 670 6.72 -14.58 27.43
C GLN A 670 7.86 -14.78 26.42
N ASN A 671 8.81 -15.65 26.75
CA ASN A 671 9.91 -16.01 25.86
C ASN A 671 9.45 -16.97 24.75
N GLN A 672 10.30 -17.20 23.76
CA GLN A 672 10.03 -18.14 22.68
C GLN A 672 11.25 -19.02 22.42
N VAL A 673 11.10 -20.32 22.62
CA VAL A 673 12.10 -21.28 22.13
C VAL A 673 11.88 -21.50 20.64
N VAL A 674 12.95 -21.40 19.88
CA VAL A 674 12.96 -21.56 18.43
C VAL A 674 13.96 -22.60 18.00
N LYS A 675 13.68 -23.24 16.87
CA LYS A 675 14.64 -23.98 16.07
C LYS A 675 14.88 -23.20 14.79
N PHE A 676 16.12 -22.80 14.55
CA PHE A 676 16.45 -21.99 13.39
C PHE A 676 16.28 -22.78 12.10
N ARG A 677 15.48 -22.22 11.19
CA ARG A 677 15.14 -22.83 9.91
C ARG A 677 15.29 -21.78 8.80
N TRP A 678 16.53 -21.41 8.48
CA TRP A 678 16.81 -20.35 7.50
C TRP A 678 16.07 -20.55 6.17
N GLY A 679 15.22 -19.57 5.83
CA GLY A 679 14.31 -19.59 4.69
C GLY A 679 12.87 -20.03 4.98
N ALA A 680 12.55 -20.41 6.22
CA ALA A 680 11.18 -20.72 6.65
C ALA A 680 10.46 -19.49 7.21
N LEU A 681 9.13 -19.59 7.39
CA LEU A 681 8.31 -18.52 7.94
C LEU A 681 8.46 -18.39 9.47
N PRO A 682 8.12 -17.24 10.08
CA PRO A 682 8.26 -17.01 11.52
C PRO A 682 7.58 -18.07 12.41
N GLU A 683 6.37 -18.54 12.06
CA GLU A 683 5.69 -19.58 12.85
C GLU A 683 6.42 -20.93 12.78
N GLU A 684 7.11 -21.22 11.67
CA GLU A 684 7.87 -22.45 11.51
C GLU A 684 9.14 -22.45 12.37
N TYR A 685 9.60 -21.31 12.90
CA TYR A 685 10.73 -21.30 13.83
C TYR A 685 10.33 -21.80 15.22
N LYS A 686 9.07 -21.66 15.61
CA LYS A 686 8.61 -21.95 16.97
C LYS A 686 8.75 -23.44 17.30
N PHE A 687 9.37 -23.73 18.44
CA PHE A 687 9.46 -25.11 18.93
C PHE A 687 8.27 -25.37 19.86
N ALA A 688 7.18 -25.92 19.32
CA ALA A 688 5.90 -26.07 20.00
C ALA A 688 5.97 -26.96 21.26
N GLU A 689 6.83 -27.97 21.27
CA GLU A 689 7.01 -28.90 22.38
C GLU A 689 7.91 -28.34 23.50
N ALA A 690 8.56 -27.20 23.27
CA ALA A 690 9.37 -26.57 24.30
C ALA A 690 8.49 -25.98 25.41
N MET A 691 8.94 -26.09 26.65
CA MET A 691 8.24 -25.51 27.80
C MET A 691 8.18 -23.98 27.66
N PRO A 692 6.98 -23.37 27.79
CA PRO A 692 6.86 -21.91 27.77
C PRO A 692 7.48 -21.30 29.03
N GLY A 693 7.89 -20.04 28.96
CA GLY A 693 8.49 -19.32 30.08
C GLY A 693 8.15 -17.84 30.08
N VAL A 694 8.45 -17.19 31.20
CA VAL A 694 8.37 -15.74 31.37
C VAL A 694 9.70 -15.27 31.95
N LYS A 695 10.27 -14.21 31.38
CA LYS A 695 11.55 -13.70 31.87
C LYS A 695 11.37 -12.75 33.05
N PHE A 696 12.13 -13.02 34.11
CA PHE A 696 12.28 -12.16 35.27
C PHE A 696 13.71 -11.59 35.29
N ALA A 697 13.85 -10.30 35.57
CA ALA A 697 15.15 -9.66 35.77
C ALA A 697 15.17 -8.94 37.12
N LEU A 698 16.19 -9.20 37.95
CA LEU A 698 16.26 -8.70 39.33
C LEU A 698 17.53 -7.87 39.61
N GLY A 699 18.14 -7.31 38.55
CA GLY A 699 19.44 -6.61 38.60
C GLY A 699 19.36 -5.07 38.53
N GLU A 700 20.53 -4.42 38.48
CA GLU A 700 20.66 -2.95 38.44
C GLU A 700 19.96 -2.29 37.23
N ASN A 701 19.96 -2.94 36.06
CA ASN A 701 19.32 -2.40 34.85
C ASN A 701 17.82 -2.11 35.05
N VAL A 702 17.13 -2.92 35.85
CA VAL A 702 15.71 -2.75 36.19
C VAL A 702 15.48 -1.56 37.12
N LYS A 703 16.48 -1.19 37.93
CA LYS A 703 16.41 -0.03 38.82
C LYS A 703 16.65 1.30 38.09
N GLN A 704 17.17 1.25 36.85
CA GLN A 704 17.59 2.41 36.06
C GLN A 704 18.56 3.36 36.81
N SER A 705 19.26 2.82 37.82
CA SER A 705 20.12 3.54 38.76
C SER A 705 21.28 4.29 38.11
N ASN A 706 21.72 3.85 36.93
CA ASN A 706 22.82 4.43 36.17
C ASN A 706 22.39 5.19 34.91
N TRP A 707 21.09 5.42 34.72
CA TRP A 707 20.53 6.00 33.47
C TRP A 707 20.36 7.53 33.54
N GLY A 708 20.89 8.16 34.58
CA GLY A 708 21.15 9.60 34.60
C GLY A 708 19.94 10.52 34.53
N VAL A 709 18.82 10.23 35.22
CA VAL A 709 17.83 11.27 35.59
C VAL A 709 17.00 10.85 36.83
N ASP A 710 16.68 11.82 37.70
CA ASP A 710 15.96 11.73 38.98
C ASP A 710 14.55 11.11 38.85
N LEU A 711 14.41 9.80 39.06
CA LEU A 711 13.15 9.06 38.98
C LEU A 711 12.40 9.05 40.32
N ARG A 712 11.64 10.12 40.59
CA ARG A 712 10.37 10.03 41.32
C ARG A 712 9.23 9.52 40.41
N ARG A 713 9.48 8.62 39.46
CA ARG A 713 8.39 7.91 38.76
C ARG A 713 7.83 6.87 39.74
N ALA A 714 6.80 7.31 40.45
CA ALA A 714 6.08 6.53 41.44
C ALA A 714 5.76 5.13 40.91
N ILE A 715 6.09 4.13 41.72
CA ILE A 715 5.39 2.85 41.80
C ILE A 715 3.90 3.18 41.97
N ARG A 716 3.16 3.38 40.88
CA ARG A 716 1.69 3.35 40.93
C ARG A 716 1.29 1.89 41.02
N ARG A 717 1.16 1.40 42.26
CA ARG A 717 0.35 0.23 42.56
C ARG A 717 -1.08 0.50 42.05
N ARG A 718 -1.39 0.14 40.80
CA ARG A 718 -2.78 -0.18 40.45
C ARG A 718 -2.99 -1.62 40.87
N ALA A 719 -3.48 -1.78 42.09
CA ALA A 719 -4.04 -3.04 42.53
C ALA A 719 -5.18 -3.39 41.58
N TRP A 720 -4.98 -4.40 40.73
CA TRP A 720 -6.08 -5.14 40.13
C TRP A 720 -6.73 -5.91 41.26
N ALA A 721 -7.81 -5.35 41.82
CA ALA A 721 -8.70 -6.12 42.66
C ALA A 721 -9.50 -7.06 41.75
N TRP A 722 -8.97 -8.26 41.52
CA TRP A 722 -9.82 -9.40 41.21
C TRP A 722 -10.79 -9.56 42.39
N ARG A 723 -12.07 -9.19 42.19
CA ARG A 723 -13.14 -9.69 43.04
C ARG A 723 -13.72 -10.92 42.34
N SER A 724 -13.54 -12.03 43.03
CA SER A 724 -14.10 -13.36 42.77
C SER A 724 -15.57 -13.36 42.39
#